data_AF-A0A6A4S7J1-F1
#
_entry.id   AF-A0A6A4S7J1-F1
#
_cell.length_a   1.000
_cell.length_b   1.000
_cell.length_c   1.000
_cell.angle_alpha   90.00
_cell.angle_beta   90.00
_cell.angle_gamma   90.00
#
_symmetry.space_group_name_H-M   'P 1'
#
loop_
_entity.id
_entity.type
_entity.pdbx_description
1 polymer ?
#
loop_
_entity_poly.entity_id
_entity_poly.type
_entity_poly.pdbx_seq_one_letter_code
_entity_poly.pdbx_strand_id
1 'polypeptide(L)'
;MQFVQTVADLANRPQNIEFLQNAGVMSLLRPLMLDVVPGIQQTAALALSRLADHSYDLAEAVVNEDILPQLVHSLASQNSVVDAGAIPLLVLCLREPEMALKRIAASTLSDISKHTAELAQAVVDTGAIAHLAQMILNPDAKLKRQVFSALSQISKHSVGLAEMVIEAEIFPAALACLKDPDEYVRKNVTTLMREVVKQTPEGVLQLAQCLSEETEHHIKAATVWAIGQIGHHTPEHAKAVATANLLPKLLELYTEAGSSEDLQVKSKEALKSILQKCTYLPGLESLLYDAPSNILKHVVCQFSKVLPHDSKARRLFVTSGGLKKVQEIDAGPGSPLQEYINAINSCFPEEIVSSEEGLLMRLCFAAFEQYKKSRMEFVQTVAQLAAKPQNIEFLQNAGVMSLLRPLMLDVVPGIQQTAALALSRLADHSYDLAEAVVNEDILPQLVNSLASQNRFYKKAAASVLRAVAKHSPGLSQAVVECGGVDALVLCLEEFDPGVKEAAAWTLGIIAQHNAMLSQSVVDAGAIPLLVLCLREPEMALKRNAASTLSDISKHTAELAQAVVDTGAIAHLAQMILNPDAKLKSKEALKSILQKCTYLPGLESLLYDAPSNILKHVVCQFSKVLPHDSKARRLFVTSGGLKKVQEIDAEPGSPLQEYINAINSCFPEEIVRYYSPGYSEVLLERLESFQPA
;
A
#
# COMPACT_ATOMS: atom_id res chain seq x y z
N MET A 1 -6.31 -19.52 42.82
CA MET A 1 -5.21 -19.18 41.90
C MET A 1 -4.50 -20.43 41.35
N GLN A 2 -3.82 -21.25 42.16
CA GLN A 2 -3.16 -22.49 41.68
C GLN A 2 -4.08 -23.42 40.90
N PHE A 3 -5.30 -23.68 41.39
CA PHE A 3 -6.30 -24.49 40.69
C PHE A 3 -6.58 -24.00 39.27
N VAL A 4 -6.80 -22.69 39.11
CA VAL A 4 -7.18 -22.07 37.85
C VAL A 4 -6.01 -22.07 36.85
N GLN A 5 -4.79 -21.83 37.35
CA GLN A 5 -3.58 -21.92 36.54
C GLN A 5 -3.35 -23.34 36.03
N THR A 6 -3.50 -24.33 36.90
CA THR A 6 -3.38 -25.75 36.52
C THR A 6 -4.39 -26.14 35.45
N VAL A 7 -5.63 -25.68 35.57
CA VAL A 7 -6.66 -25.90 34.54
C VAL A 7 -6.27 -25.21 33.23
N ALA A 8 -5.79 -23.97 33.27
CA ALA A 8 -5.33 -23.23 32.08
C ALA A 8 -4.13 -23.90 31.39
N ASP A 9 -3.22 -24.51 32.15
CA ASP A 9 -2.03 -25.18 31.61
C ASP A 9 -2.38 -26.56 31.05
N LEU A 10 -3.32 -27.28 31.67
CA LEU A 10 -3.84 -28.54 31.17
C LEU A 10 -4.68 -28.36 29.90
N ALA A 11 -5.43 -27.25 29.80
CA ALA A 11 -6.23 -26.89 28.63
C ALA A 11 -5.38 -26.55 27.38
N ASN A 12 -4.07 -26.29 27.51
CA ASN A 12 -3.18 -26.08 26.36
C ASN A 12 -2.98 -27.33 25.49
N ARG A 13 -3.41 -28.51 25.94
CA ARG A 13 -3.25 -29.77 25.21
C ARG A 13 -4.62 -30.30 24.80
N PRO A 14 -4.92 -30.43 23.49
CA PRO A 14 -6.25 -30.83 23.00
C PRO A 14 -6.75 -32.17 23.56
N GLN A 15 -5.83 -33.11 23.77
CA GLN A 15 -6.08 -34.44 24.34
C GLN A 15 -6.57 -34.43 25.81
N ASN A 16 -6.43 -33.30 26.53
CA ASN A 16 -6.90 -33.17 27.91
C ASN A 16 -8.32 -32.61 28.02
N ILE A 17 -8.90 -32.12 26.91
CA ILE A 17 -10.14 -31.33 26.94
C ILE A 17 -11.33 -32.19 27.32
N GLU A 18 -11.46 -33.38 26.74
CA GLU A 18 -12.53 -34.34 27.06
C GLU A 18 -12.47 -34.79 28.54
N PHE A 19 -11.26 -34.93 29.09
CA PHE A 19 -11.06 -35.23 30.51
C PHE A 19 -11.51 -34.08 31.42
N LEU A 20 -11.12 -32.84 31.08
CA LEU A 20 -11.50 -31.65 31.84
C LEU A 20 -13.03 -31.39 31.78
N GLN A 21 -13.67 -31.72 30.67
CA GLN A 21 -15.13 -31.68 30.52
C GLN A 21 -15.82 -32.70 31.43
N ASN A 22 -15.40 -33.97 31.36
CA ASN A 22 -15.95 -35.04 32.18
C ASN A 22 -15.71 -34.82 33.69
N ALA A 23 -14.67 -34.08 34.05
CA ALA A 23 -14.38 -33.67 35.42
C ALA A 23 -15.26 -32.51 35.93
N GLY A 24 -16.15 -31.94 35.12
CA GLY A 24 -17.08 -30.89 35.53
C GLY A 24 -16.40 -29.55 35.83
N VAL A 25 -15.22 -29.29 35.27
CA VAL A 25 -14.38 -28.12 35.57
C VAL A 25 -15.10 -26.79 35.29
N MET A 26 -16.03 -26.76 34.35
CA MET A 26 -16.86 -25.59 34.04
C MET A 26 -17.70 -25.11 35.23
N SER A 27 -18.23 -26.04 36.03
CA SER A 27 -19.00 -25.69 37.23
C SER A 27 -18.13 -25.04 38.31
N LEU A 28 -16.83 -25.33 38.31
CA LEU A 28 -15.84 -24.83 39.26
C LEU A 28 -15.21 -23.51 38.81
N LEU A 29 -15.05 -23.28 37.51
CA LEU A 29 -14.57 -22.01 36.96
C LEU A 29 -15.63 -20.90 37.01
N ARG A 30 -16.92 -21.26 36.91
CA ARG A 30 -18.05 -20.33 36.91
C ARG A 30 -18.06 -19.32 38.09
N PRO A 31 -18.01 -19.73 39.37
CA PRO A 31 -17.99 -18.77 40.49
C PRO A 31 -16.69 -17.95 40.55
N LEU A 32 -15.59 -18.45 39.98
CA LEU A 32 -14.28 -17.78 39.99
C LEU A 32 -14.20 -16.64 38.96
N MET A 33 -15.08 -16.63 37.96
CA MET A 33 -15.22 -15.54 36.98
C MET A 33 -15.89 -14.30 37.58
N LEU A 34 -16.64 -14.46 38.67
CA LEU A 34 -17.32 -13.39 39.40
C LEU A 34 -16.61 -13.08 40.73
N ASP A 35 -15.41 -13.62 40.94
CA ASP A 35 -14.62 -13.43 42.16
C ASP A 35 -14.14 -11.99 42.30
N VAL A 36 -14.07 -11.42 43.49
CA VAL A 36 -13.71 -10.00 43.68
C VAL A 36 -12.21 -9.74 43.42
N VAL A 37 -11.39 -10.79 43.29
CA VAL A 37 -9.94 -10.70 43.10
C VAL A 37 -9.58 -10.73 41.60
N PRO A 38 -9.06 -9.63 41.01
CA PRO A 38 -8.81 -9.52 39.57
C PRO A 38 -7.88 -10.61 39.00
N GLY A 39 -6.84 -11.01 39.74
CA GLY A 39 -5.93 -12.07 39.29
C GLY A 39 -6.59 -13.45 39.19
N ILE A 40 -7.61 -13.74 40.01
CA ILE A 40 -8.37 -14.99 39.94
C ILE A 40 -9.35 -14.93 38.77
N GLN A 41 -10.03 -13.79 38.58
CA GLN A 41 -10.91 -13.55 37.43
C GLN A 41 -10.16 -13.69 36.09
N GLN A 42 -9.00 -13.04 35.95
CA GLN A 42 -8.18 -13.06 34.72
C GLN A 42 -7.70 -14.47 34.39
N THR A 43 -7.17 -15.19 35.38
CA THR A 43 -6.70 -16.57 35.17
C THR A 43 -7.87 -17.50 34.83
N ALA A 44 -9.06 -17.26 35.39
CA ALA A 44 -10.26 -18.06 35.11
C ALA A 44 -10.80 -17.78 33.70
N ALA A 45 -10.74 -16.53 33.25
CA ALA A 45 -11.08 -16.12 31.89
C ALA A 45 -10.12 -16.76 30.87
N LEU A 46 -8.82 -16.76 31.16
CA LEU A 46 -7.81 -17.42 30.32
C LEU A 46 -7.98 -18.94 30.27
N ALA A 47 -8.31 -19.57 31.40
CA ALA A 47 -8.59 -21.01 31.45
C ALA A 47 -9.82 -21.37 30.60
N LEU A 48 -10.89 -20.56 30.68
CA LEU A 48 -12.09 -20.73 29.86
C LEU A 48 -11.83 -20.46 28.38
N SER A 49 -11.00 -19.47 28.04
CA SER A 49 -10.55 -19.19 26.68
C SER A 49 -9.94 -20.42 26.03
N ARG A 50 -8.97 -21.03 26.69
CA ARG A 50 -8.24 -22.20 26.18
C ARG A 50 -9.11 -23.46 26.10
N LEU A 51 -10.10 -23.57 26.98
CA LEU A 51 -11.09 -24.64 26.94
C LEU A 51 -12.08 -24.47 25.77
N ALA A 52 -12.50 -23.23 25.48
CA ALA A 52 -13.39 -22.90 24.38
C ALA A 52 -12.72 -23.02 23.00
N ASP A 53 -11.39 -22.82 22.89
CA ASP A 53 -10.60 -23.00 21.66
C ASP A 53 -10.67 -24.43 21.07
N HIS A 54 -11.10 -25.40 21.87
CA HIS A 54 -11.04 -26.82 21.53
C HIS A 54 -12.39 -27.55 21.61
N SER A 55 -13.50 -26.86 21.94
CA SER A 55 -14.82 -27.50 22.01
C SER A 55 -15.98 -26.54 21.74
N TYR A 56 -16.84 -26.97 20.82
CA TYR A 56 -18.09 -26.32 20.42
C TYR A 56 -19.08 -26.16 21.60
N ASP A 57 -19.35 -27.25 22.35
CA ASP A 57 -20.29 -27.23 23.48
C ASP A 57 -19.84 -26.28 24.60
N LEU A 58 -18.53 -26.06 24.74
CA LEU A 58 -17.95 -25.14 25.73
C LEU A 58 -18.02 -23.68 25.30
N ALA A 59 -17.77 -23.38 24.02
CA ALA A 59 -17.99 -22.04 23.48
C ALA A 59 -19.48 -21.64 23.59
N GLU A 60 -20.38 -22.59 23.36
CA GLU A 60 -21.82 -22.43 23.55
C GLU A 60 -22.20 -22.19 25.03
N ALA A 61 -21.64 -22.95 25.97
CA ALA A 61 -21.90 -22.75 27.41
C ALA A 61 -21.39 -21.42 27.97
N VAL A 62 -20.31 -20.85 27.42
CA VAL A 62 -19.79 -19.52 27.78
C VAL A 62 -20.72 -18.40 27.32
N VAL A 63 -21.48 -18.63 26.25
CA VAL A 63 -22.34 -17.63 25.59
C VAL A 63 -23.80 -17.72 26.04
N ASN A 64 -24.31 -18.93 26.29
CA ASN A 64 -25.72 -19.18 26.62
C ASN A 64 -26.11 -18.81 28.07
N GLU A 65 -25.17 -18.47 28.94
CA GLU A 65 -25.44 -18.23 30.38
C GLU A 65 -25.03 -16.85 30.91
N ASP A 66 -25.26 -15.73 30.20
CA ASP A 66 -25.04 -14.34 30.69
C ASP A 66 -23.62 -14.02 31.24
N ILE A 67 -22.66 -14.94 31.10
CA ILE A 67 -21.29 -14.81 31.64
C ILE A 67 -20.52 -13.74 30.86
N LEU A 68 -20.58 -13.74 29.52
CA LEU A 68 -19.89 -12.77 28.66
C LEU A 68 -20.35 -11.31 28.90
N PRO A 69 -21.66 -10.98 28.93
CA PRO A 69 -22.12 -9.64 29.27
C PRO A 69 -21.70 -9.17 30.67
N GLN A 70 -21.73 -10.05 31.68
CA GLN A 70 -21.30 -9.73 33.05
C GLN A 70 -19.78 -9.56 33.17
N LEU A 71 -19.01 -10.38 32.43
CA LEU A 71 -17.56 -10.25 32.34
C LEU A 71 -17.17 -8.91 31.74
N VAL A 72 -17.84 -8.51 30.66
CA VAL A 72 -17.56 -7.25 29.95
C VAL A 72 -17.95 -6.06 30.81
N HIS A 73 -19.05 -6.12 31.57
CA HIS A 73 -19.41 -5.04 32.50
C HIS A 73 -18.40 -4.88 33.66
N SER A 74 -17.87 -5.99 34.18
CA SER A 74 -16.84 -6.00 35.23
C SER A 74 -15.47 -5.54 34.69
N LEU A 75 -15.07 -6.05 33.51
CA LEU A 75 -13.75 -5.83 32.91
C LEU A 75 -13.65 -4.53 32.09
N ALA A 76 -14.73 -3.93 31.59
CA ALA A 76 -14.66 -2.68 30.81
C ALA A 76 -14.27 -1.44 31.64
N SER A 77 -14.14 -1.59 32.96
CA SER A 77 -13.68 -0.51 33.86
C SER A 77 -12.16 -0.46 34.04
N GLN A 78 -11.41 -1.45 33.53
CA GLN A 78 -9.95 -1.56 33.67
C GLN A 78 -9.36 -2.16 32.38
N ASN A 79 -8.13 -1.84 31.99
CA ASN A 79 -7.46 -2.36 30.77
C ASN A 79 -7.33 -3.92 30.67
N SER A 80 -7.98 -4.68 31.55
CA SER A 80 -7.88 -6.12 31.75
C SER A 80 -8.53 -7.01 30.68
N VAL A 81 -9.31 -6.46 29.74
CA VAL A 81 -9.97 -7.26 28.67
C VAL A 81 -8.94 -7.78 27.66
N VAL A 82 -7.89 -6.99 27.36
CA VAL A 82 -6.81 -7.38 26.45
C VAL A 82 -5.94 -8.46 27.09
N ASP A 83 -5.57 -8.26 28.36
CA ASP A 83 -4.73 -9.20 29.13
C ASP A 83 -5.41 -10.55 29.39
N ALA A 84 -6.75 -10.59 29.38
CA ALA A 84 -7.53 -11.81 29.57
C ALA A 84 -7.73 -12.65 28.28
N GLY A 85 -7.27 -12.18 27.11
CA GLY A 85 -7.39 -12.91 25.85
C GLY A 85 -8.82 -13.01 25.29
N ALA A 86 -9.74 -12.15 25.73
CA ALA A 86 -11.16 -12.23 25.35
C ALA A 86 -11.43 -11.80 23.90
N ILE A 87 -10.63 -10.90 23.33
CA ILE A 87 -10.84 -10.36 21.97
C ILE A 87 -10.66 -11.44 20.89
N PRO A 88 -9.57 -12.25 20.87
CA PRO A 88 -9.43 -13.36 19.93
C PRO A 88 -10.61 -14.35 19.94
N LEU A 89 -11.16 -14.69 21.11
CA LEU A 89 -12.33 -15.57 21.21
C LEU A 89 -13.56 -14.96 20.56
N LEU A 90 -13.82 -13.67 20.80
CA LEU A 90 -14.95 -12.98 20.18
C LEU A 90 -14.82 -12.97 18.65
N VAL A 91 -13.61 -12.85 18.12
CA VAL A 91 -13.35 -12.96 16.68
C VAL A 91 -13.59 -14.38 16.16
N LEU A 92 -13.23 -15.43 16.93
CA LEU A 92 -13.59 -16.80 16.58
C LEU A 92 -15.10 -17.02 16.58
N CYS A 93 -15.82 -16.48 17.57
CA CYS A 93 -17.28 -16.54 17.64
C CYS A 93 -17.97 -15.89 16.41
N LEU A 94 -17.33 -14.94 15.72
CA LEU A 94 -17.86 -14.38 14.47
C LEU A 94 -17.81 -15.38 13.30
N ARG A 95 -16.94 -16.40 13.37
CA ARG A 95 -16.74 -17.40 12.32
C ARG A 95 -17.68 -18.59 12.44
N GLU A 96 -18.22 -18.82 13.64
CA GLU A 96 -19.15 -19.91 13.93
C GLU A 96 -20.49 -19.77 13.20
N PRO A 97 -21.23 -20.86 12.93
CA PRO A 97 -22.47 -20.81 12.13
C PRO A 97 -23.64 -20.13 12.85
N GLU A 98 -23.63 -20.08 14.19
CA GLU A 98 -24.77 -19.66 15.00
C GLU A 98 -25.00 -18.14 14.99
N MET A 99 -26.21 -17.71 14.61
CA MET A 99 -26.51 -16.27 14.43
C MET A 99 -26.58 -15.51 15.75
N ALA A 100 -27.09 -16.12 16.82
CA ALA A 100 -27.12 -15.49 18.13
C ALA A 100 -25.70 -15.16 18.63
N LEU A 101 -24.78 -16.11 18.42
CA LEU A 101 -23.38 -15.99 18.78
C LEU A 101 -22.68 -14.85 18.03
N LYS A 102 -22.87 -14.76 16.72
CA LYS A 102 -22.32 -13.65 15.90
C LYS A 102 -22.80 -12.28 16.35
N ARG A 103 -24.10 -12.15 16.69
CA ARG A 103 -24.67 -10.88 17.16
C ARG A 103 -24.06 -10.45 18.48
N ILE A 104 -23.92 -11.39 19.43
CA ILE A 104 -23.33 -11.12 20.74
C ILE A 104 -21.86 -10.74 20.56
N ALA A 105 -21.10 -11.50 19.78
CA ALA A 105 -19.69 -11.22 19.49
C ALA A 105 -19.50 -9.82 18.87
N ALA A 106 -20.26 -9.48 17.83
CA ALA A 106 -20.19 -8.16 17.19
C ALA A 106 -20.59 -7.01 18.15
N SER A 107 -21.63 -7.21 18.97
CA SER A 107 -22.05 -6.24 19.97
C SER A 107 -20.96 -6.01 21.01
N THR A 108 -20.35 -7.08 21.52
CA THR A 108 -19.29 -7.01 22.53
C THR A 108 -18.04 -6.33 21.97
N LEU A 109 -17.63 -6.63 20.73
CA LEU A 109 -16.52 -5.94 20.08
C LEU A 109 -16.81 -4.44 19.91
N SER A 110 -18.06 -4.06 19.63
CA SER A 110 -18.49 -2.65 19.61
C SER A 110 -18.34 -2.00 20.98
N ASP A 111 -18.79 -2.68 22.03
CA ASP A 111 -18.70 -2.19 23.40
C ASP A 111 -17.27 -2.05 23.90
N ILE A 112 -16.37 -2.95 23.52
CA ILE A 112 -14.93 -2.81 23.81
C ILE A 112 -14.36 -1.61 23.05
N SER A 113 -14.63 -1.53 21.75
CA SER A 113 -14.09 -0.50 20.87
C SER A 113 -14.60 0.90 21.22
N LYS A 114 -15.71 1.06 21.96
CA LYS A 114 -16.24 2.41 22.25
C LYS A 114 -15.41 3.22 23.24
N HIS A 115 -14.56 2.58 24.05
CA HIS A 115 -13.95 3.22 25.23
C HIS A 115 -12.65 3.98 24.92
N THR A 116 -11.62 3.30 24.40
CA THR A 116 -10.30 3.91 24.15
C THR A 116 -9.74 3.49 22.79
N ALA A 117 -8.75 4.26 22.30
CA ALA A 117 -8.08 3.97 21.04
C ALA A 117 -7.24 2.68 21.13
N GLU A 118 -6.63 2.41 22.29
CA GLU A 118 -5.84 1.19 22.51
C GLU A 118 -6.70 -0.07 22.46
N LEU A 119 -7.92 -0.02 23.03
CA LEU A 119 -8.87 -1.12 22.96
C LEU A 119 -9.40 -1.36 21.55
N ALA A 120 -9.68 -0.28 20.81
CA ALA A 120 -10.05 -0.38 19.41
C ALA A 120 -8.91 -0.98 18.56
N GLN A 121 -7.66 -0.56 18.79
CA GLN A 121 -6.49 -1.13 18.12
C GLN A 121 -6.31 -2.61 18.43
N ALA A 122 -6.46 -3.02 19.70
CA ALA A 122 -6.40 -4.43 20.09
C ALA A 122 -7.48 -5.28 19.39
N VAL A 123 -8.68 -4.73 19.18
CA VAL A 123 -9.72 -5.38 18.37
C VAL A 123 -9.26 -5.55 16.92
N VAL A 124 -8.64 -4.53 16.33
CA VAL A 124 -8.17 -4.61 14.94
C VAL A 124 -6.99 -5.56 14.76
N ASP A 125 -6.02 -5.59 15.68
CA ASP A 125 -4.83 -6.44 15.64
C ASP A 125 -5.16 -7.94 15.59
N THR A 126 -6.36 -8.32 16.05
CA THR A 126 -6.86 -9.70 15.98
C THR A 126 -7.52 -10.07 14.64
N GLY A 127 -7.56 -9.14 13.67
CA GLY A 127 -8.19 -9.36 12.36
C GLY A 127 -9.71 -9.19 12.36
N ALA A 128 -10.29 -8.57 13.40
CA ALA A 128 -11.74 -8.43 13.55
C ALA A 128 -12.43 -7.73 12.37
N ILE A 129 -11.78 -6.72 11.76
CA ILE A 129 -12.37 -5.94 10.65
C ILE A 129 -12.73 -6.84 9.46
N ALA A 130 -11.83 -7.73 9.03
CA ALA A 130 -12.08 -8.63 7.90
C ALA A 130 -13.28 -9.56 8.15
N HIS A 131 -13.40 -10.08 9.38
CA HIS A 131 -14.53 -10.92 9.77
C HIS A 131 -15.83 -10.13 9.86
N LEU A 132 -15.81 -8.92 10.44
CA LEU A 132 -16.96 -8.02 10.48
C LEU A 132 -17.42 -7.63 9.07
N ALA A 133 -16.49 -7.35 8.14
CA ALA A 133 -16.81 -7.03 6.75
C ALA A 133 -17.59 -8.17 6.06
N GLN A 134 -17.16 -9.42 6.23
CA GLN A 134 -17.89 -10.58 5.72
C GLN A 134 -19.31 -10.71 6.30
N MET A 135 -19.50 -10.28 7.56
CA MET A 135 -20.81 -10.38 8.21
C MET A 135 -21.85 -9.41 7.63
N ILE A 136 -21.43 -8.32 6.97
CA ILE A 136 -22.35 -7.36 6.33
C ILE A 136 -23.22 -8.03 5.26
N LEU A 137 -22.69 -9.06 4.59
CA LEU A 137 -23.39 -9.79 3.54
C LEU A 137 -24.51 -10.70 4.07
N ASN A 138 -24.61 -10.91 5.40
CA ASN A 138 -25.68 -11.73 5.97
C ASN A 138 -27.03 -11.00 5.93
N PRO A 139 -28.14 -11.71 5.68
CA PRO A 139 -29.47 -11.09 5.60
C PRO A 139 -30.03 -10.62 6.96
N ASP A 140 -29.45 -11.05 8.08
CA ASP A 140 -29.94 -10.73 9.43
C ASP A 140 -29.73 -9.25 9.80
N ALA A 141 -30.81 -8.47 9.83
CA ALA A 141 -30.75 -7.04 10.13
C ALA A 141 -30.17 -6.75 11.52
N LYS A 142 -30.46 -7.58 12.53
CA LYS A 142 -29.93 -7.40 13.89
C LYS A 142 -28.41 -7.54 13.93
N LEU A 143 -27.83 -8.50 13.20
CA LEU A 143 -26.40 -8.65 13.05
C LEU A 143 -25.79 -7.44 12.34
N LYS A 144 -26.36 -7.01 11.21
CA LYS A 144 -25.88 -5.81 10.49
C LYS A 144 -25.82 -4.58 11.39
N ARG A 145 -26.85 -4.35 12.21
CA ARG A 145 -26.86 -3.24 13.19
C ARG A 145 -25.61 -3.28 14.08
N GLN A 146 -25.28 -4.45 14.63
CA GLN A 146 -24.12 -4.60 15.52
C GLN A 146 -22.79 -4.49 14.79
N VAL A 147 -22.68 -5.07 13.60
CA VAL A 147 -21.48 -4.99 12.76
C VAL A 147 -21.15 -3.54 12.40
N PHE A 148 -22.14 -2.78 11.89
CA PHE A 148 -21.93 -1.36 11.58
C PHE A 148 -21.66 -0.51 12.82
N SER A 149 -22.28 -0.86 13.96
CA SER A 149 -21.97 -0.22 15.25
C SER A 149 -20.50 -0.43 15.62
N ALA A 150 -20.02 -1.67 15.57
CA ALA A 150 -18.64 -2.02 15.92
C ALA A 150 -17.62 -1.27 15.03
N LEU A 151 -17.81 -1.32 13.70
CA LEU A 151 -16.94 -0.63 12.75
C LEU A 151 -16.94 0.89 12.97
N SER A 152 -18.09 1.47 13.37
CA SER A 152 -18.17 2.89 13.70
C SER A 152 -17.43 3.23 14.99
N GLN A 153 -17.50 2.36 16.01
CA GLN A 153 -16.75 2.56 17.26
C GLN A 153 -15.24 2.36 17.08
N ILE A 154 -14.80 1.54 16.12
CA ILE A 154 -13.38 1.37 15.78
C ILE A 154 -12.87 2.62 15.06
N SER A 155 -13.56 3.01 13.97
CA SER A 155 -13.13 4.11 13.10
C SER A 155 -13.11 5.49 13.78
N LYS A 156 -13.87 5.72 14.86
CA LYS A 156 -13.95 7.04 15.49
C LYS A 156 -12.67 7.49 16.22
N HIS A 157 -11.72 6.60 16.52
CA HIS A 157 -10.62 6.88 17.46
C HIS A 157 -9.35 7.43 16.80
N SER A 158 -9.00 7.01 15.59
CA SER A 158 -7.79 7.46 14.91
C SER A 158 -7.90 7.36 13.39
N VAL A 159 -7.01 8.08 12.69
CA VAL A 159 -6.87 8.04 11.23
C VAL A 159 -6.52 6.63 10.74
N GLY A 160 -5.52 5.99 11.34
CA GLY A 160 -5.11 4.63 10.94
C GLY A 160 -6.21 3.58 11.13
N LEU A 161 -7.02 3.68 12.20
CA LEU A 161 -8.17 2.78 12.40
C LEU A 161 -9.26 3.00 11.34
N ALA A 162 -9.48 4.24 10.92
CA ALA A 162 -10.42 4.56 9.86
C ALA A 162 -9.92 4.09 8.48
N GLU A 163 -8.62 4.25 8.19
CA GLU A 163 -7.97 3.76 6.97
C GLU A 163 -8.09 2.23 6.84
N MET A 164 -7.84 1.48 7.91
CA MET A 164 -8.01 0.01 7.90
C MET A 164 -9.46 -0.43 7.60
N VAL A 165 -10.46 0.35 8.01
CA VAL A 165 -11.87 0.09 7.64
C VAL A 165 -12.13 0.37 6.16
N ILE A 166 -11.45 1.35 5.56
CA ILE A 166 -11.51 1.63 4.11
C ILE A 166 -10.83 0.51 3.32
N GLU A 167 -9.62 0.10 3.73
CA GLU A 167 -8.84 -0.98 3.10
C GLU A 167 -9.57 -2.32 3.09
N ALA A 168 -10.47 -2.55 4.05
CA ALA A 168 -11.31 -3.75 4.11
C ALA A 168 -12.50 -3.73 3.13
N GLU A 169 -12.59 -2.76 2.21
CA GLU A 169 -13.62 -2.65 1.18
C GLU A 169 -15.07 -2.67 1.71
N ILE A 170 -15.27 -2.12 2.92
CA ILE A 170 -16.58 -2.13 3.60
C ILE A 170 -17.59 -1.19 2.94
N PHE A 171 -17.11 -0.11 2.29
CA PHE A 171 -17.95 0.99 1.78
C PHE A 171 -18.99 0.55 0.74
N PRO A 172 -18.65 -0.24 -0.30
CA PRO A 172 -19.64 -0.76 -1.25
C PRO A 172 -20.78 -1.55 -0.57
N ALA A 173 -20.44 -2.46 0.34
CA ALA A 173 -21.42 -3.26 1.08
C ALA A 173 -22.26 -2.40 2.04
N ALA A 174 -21.64 -1.39 2.66
CA ALA A 174 -22.32 -0.42 3.51
C ALA A 174 -23.34 0.42 2.72
N LEU A 175 -22.97 0.92 1.53
CA LEU A 175 -23.87 1.68 0.65
C LEU A 175 -25.10 0.86 0.23
N ALA A 176 -24.93 -0.43 -0.09
CA ALA A 176 -26.06 -1.32 -0.37
C ALA A 176 -27.01 -1.42 0.84
N CYS A 177 -26.47 -1.40 2.07
CA CYS A 177 -27.25 -1.45 3.31
C CYS A 177 -27.98 -0.14 3.67
N LEU A 178 -27.73 0.98 2.96
CA LEU A 178 -28.54 2.21 3.12
C LEU A 178 -30.00 2.02 2.65
N LYS A 179 -30.30 0.91 2.00
CA LYS A 179 -31.66 0.53 1.56
C LYS A 179 -32.29 -0.55 2.41
N ASP A 180 -31.60 -1.03 3.43
CA ASP A 180 -32.12 -2.07 4.31
C ASP A 180 -33.48 -1.63 4.87
N PRO A 181 -34.52 -2.48 4.90
CA PRO A 181 -35.83 -2.12 5.46
C PRO A 181 -35.71 -1.61 6.90
N ASP A 182 -34.69 -2.06 7.61
CA ASP A 182 -34.37 -1.69 8.97
C ASP A 182 -33.77 -0.28 9.09
N GLU A 183 -34.49 0.63 9.74
CA GLU A 183 -34.04 2.02 9.95
C GLU A 183 -32.75 2.12 10.76
N TYR A 184 -32.54 1.22 11.73
CA TYR A 184 -31.34 1.25 12.56
C TYR A 184 -30.10 0.80 11.78
N VAL A 185 -30.24 -0.13 10.83
CA VAL A 185 -29.15 -0.48 9.91
C VAL A 185 -28.74 0.75 9.10
N ARG A 186 -29.70 1.44 8.47
CA ARG A 186 -29.43 2.66 7.69
C ARG A 186 -28.75 3.74 8.53
N LYS A 187 -29.22 3.96 9.77
CA LYS A 187 -28.62 4.93 10.71
C LYS A 187 -27.19 4.55 11.09
N ASN A 188 -26.90 3.27 11.34
CA ASN A 188 -25.57 2.82 11.73
C ASN A 188 -24.58 2.89 10.56
N VAL A 189 -25.01 2.57 9.33
CA VAL A 189 -24.20 2.79 8.12
C VAL A 189 -23.81 4.26 7.96
N THR A 190 -24.77 5.16 8.13
CA THR A 190 -24.53 6.61 8.04
C THR A 190 -23.52 7.06 9.11
N THR A 191 -23.65 6.51 10.31
CA THR A 191 -22.76 6.80 11.44
C THR A 191 -21.35 6.32 11.13
N LEU A 192 -21.19 5.09 10.63
CA LEU A 192 -19.89 4.57 10.18
C LEU A 192 -19.24 5.50 9.14
N MET A 193 -19.95 5.84 8.07
CA MET A 193 -19.42 6.71 7.01
C MET A 193 -19.00 8.08 7.56
N ARG A 194 -19.78 8.64 8.48
CA ARG A 194 -19.45 9.92 9.12
C ARG A 194 -18.18 9.81 9.98
N GLU A 195 -18.05 8.77 10.80
CA GLU A 195 -16.87 8.61 11.67
C GLU A 195 -15.60 8.38 10.86
N VAL A 196 -15.66 7.60 9.77
CA VAL A 196 -14.52 7.41 8.87
C VAL A 196 -14.08 8.72 8.21
N VAL A 197 -15.03 9.49 7.66
CA VAL A 197 -14.70 10.77 7.01
C VAL A 197 -14.20 11.83 8.00
N LYS A 198 -14.64 11.76 9.26
CA LYS A 198 -14.13 12.64 10.32
C LYS A 198 -12.63 12.44 10.55
N GLN A 199 -12.14 11.23 10.36
CA GLN A 199 -10.74 10.89 10.59
C GLN A 199 -9.88 11.04 9.33
N THR A 200 -10.37 10.66 8.15
CA THR A 200 -9.59 10.71 6.90
C THR A 200 -10.37 11.31 5.72
N PRO A 201 -9.74 12.19 4.90
CA PRO A 201 -10.31 12.65 3.65
C PRO A 201 -10.48 11.54 2.60
N GLU A 202 -9.79 10.41 2.74
CA GLU A 202 -9.90 9.26 1.82
C GLU A 202 -11.31 8.65 1.82
N GLY A 203 -12.02 8.72 2.94
CA GLY A 203 -13.41 8.29 3.01
C GLY A 203 -14.32 9.06 2.03
N VAL A 204 -14.01 10.34 1.76
CA VAL A 204 -14.75 11.15 0.78
C VAL A 204 -14.39 10.74 -0.65
N LEU A 205 -13.11 10.42 -0.90
CA LEU A 205 -12.65 9.95 -2.21
C LEU A 205 -13.31 8.61 -2.57
N GLN A 206 -13.45 7.70 -1.60
CA GLN A 206 -14.13 6.42 -1.81
C GLN A 206 -15.61 6.63 -2.17
N LEU A 207 -16.31 7.54 -1.48
CA LEU A 207 -17.70 7.88 -1.82
C LEU A 207 -17.82 8.51 -3.22
N ALA A 208 -16.83 9.31 -3.64
CA ALA A 208 -16.77 9.86 -4.98
C ALA A 208 -16.56 8.78 -6.05
N GLN A 209 -15.68 7.82 -5.78
CA GLN A 209 -15.48 6.67 -6.65
C GLN A 209 -16.77 5.85 -6.79
N CYS A 210 -17.42 5.52 -5.67
CA CYS A 210 -18.70 4.81 -5.69
C CYS A 210 -19.77 5.56 -6.48
N LEU A 211 -19.86 6.89 -6.35
CA LEU A 211 -20.83 7.68 -7.10
C LEU A 211 -20.58 7.66 -8.63
N SER A 212 -19.30 7.58 -9.05
CA SER A 212 -18.90 7.54 -10.45
C SER A 212 -19.00 6.15 -11.09
N GLU A 213 -18.69 5.08 -10.34
CA GLU A 213 -18.70 3.70 -10.86
C GLU A 213 -20.10 3.09 -10.89
N GLU A 214 -20.98 3.54 -10.00
CA GLU A 214 -22.31 2.99 -9.87
C GLU A 214 -23.20 3.33 -11.07
N THR A 215 -23.98 2.36 -11.54
CA THR A 215 -24.95 2.57 -12.64
C THR A 215 -26.36 2.77 -12.10
N GLU A 216 -26.66 2.22 -10.94
CA GLU A 216 -27.99 2.22 -10.36
C GLU A 216 -28.34 3.55 -9.68
N HIS A 217 -29.33 4.28 -10.22
CA HIS A 217 -29.80 5.58 -9.70
C HIS A 217 -30.13 5.56 -8.20
N HIS A 218 -30.58 4.41 -7.70
CA HIS A 218 -30.97 4.27 -6.32
C HIS A 218 -29.78 4.13 -5.35
N ILE A 219 -28.66 3.56 -5.78
CA ILE A 219 -27.42 3.49 -4.98
C ILE A 219 -26.73 4.85 -5.04
N LYS A 220 -26.76 5.52 -6.19
CA LYS A 220 -26.37 6.93 -6.31
C LYS A 220 -27.13 7.80 -5.31
N ALA A 221 -28.45 7.64 -5.19
CA ALA A 221 -29.27 8.44 -4.29
C ALA A 221 -28.86 8.25 -2.82
N ALA A 222 -28.57 7.01 -2.41
CA ALA A 222 -28.09 6.70 -1.07
C ALA A 222 -26.69 7.30 -0.80
N THR A 223 -25.78 7.18 -1.77
CA THR A 223 -24.42 7.73 -1.73
C THR A 223 -24.44 9.26 -1.62
N VAL A 224 -25.25 9.91 -2.46
CA VAL A 224 -25.48 11.36 -2.44
C VAL A 224 -26.01 11.84 -1.10
N TRP A 225 -26.97 11.12 -0.52
CA TRP A 225 -27.52 11.47 0.77
C TRP A 225 -26.46 11.37 1.88
N ALA A 226 -25.63 10.32 1.87
CA ALA A 226 -24.51 10.19 2.80
C ALA A 226 -23.50 11.35 2.66
N ILE A 227 -23.10 11.69 1.43
CA ILE A 227 -22.22 12.84 1.12
C ILE A 227 -22.82 14.15 1.68
N GLY A 228 -24.13 14.35 1.51
CA GLY A 228 -24.84 15.51 2.04
C GLY A 228 -24.78 15.61 3.57
N GLN A 229 -25.01 14.51 4.27
CA GLN A 229 -24.94 14.46 5.74
C GLN A 229 -23.52 14.75 6.25
N ILE A 230 -22.52 14.23 5.56
CA ILE A 230 -21.10 14.43 5.89
C ILE A 230 -20.73 15.92 5.77
N GLY A 231 -20.98 16.53 4.61
CA GLY A 231 -20.60 17.92 4.39
C GLY A 231 -21.47 18.94 5.13
N HIS A 232 -22.63 18.55 5.69
CA HIS A 232 -23.42 19.40 6.58
C HIS A 232 -22.82 19.55 7.99
N HIS A 233 -21.95 18.62 8.40
CA HIS A 233 -21.52 18.51 9.80
C HIS A 233 -20.52 19.62 10.21
N THR A 234 -19.44 19.82 9.44
CA THR A 234 -18.41 20.84 9.71
C THR A 234 -17.90 21.49 8.42
N PRO A 235 -17.31 22.71 8.50
CA PRO A 235 -16.65 23.34 7.36
C PRO A 235 -15.52 22.50 6.76
N GLU A 236 -14.79 21.75 7.59
CA GLU A 236 -13.70 20.87 7.16
C GLU A 236 -14.23 19.72 6.29
N HIS A 237 -15.34 19.10 6.67
CA HIS A 237 -15.97 18.06 5.84
C HIS A 237 -16.52 18.65 4.54
N ALA A 238 -17.14 19.83 4.59
CA ALA A 238 -17.62 20.51 3.39
C ALA A 238 -16.46 20.81 2.42
N LYS A 239 -15.30 21.23 2.94
CA LYS A 239 -14.08 21.43 2.17
C LYS A 239 -13.56 20.13 1.57
N ALA A 240 -13.58 19.02 2.31
CA ALA A 240 -13.18 17.71 1.80
C ALA A 240 -14.05 17.28 0.61
N VAL A 241 -15.37 17.42 0.74
CA VAL A 241 -16.34 17.16 -0.35
C VAL A 241 -16.07 18.05 -1.57
N ALA A 242 -15.81 19.34 -1.36
CA ALA A 242 -15.49 20.27 -2.44
C ALA A 242 -14.17 19.93 -3.15
N THR A 243 -13.14 19.52 -2.39
CA THR A 243 -11.82 19.15 -2.92
C THR A 243 -11.87 17.84 -3.71
N ALA A 244 -12.76 16.92 -3.34
CA ALA A 244 -13.04 15.69 -4.08
C ALA A 244 -13.88 15.90 -5.35
N ASN A 245 -14.13 17.16 -5.76
CA ASN A 245 -14.90 17.52 -6.95
C ASN A 245 -16.33 16.96 -6.98
N LEU A 246 -16.93 16.75 -5.79
CA LEU A 246 -18.28 16.20 -5.67
C LEU A 246 -19.37 17.26 -5.91
N LEU A 247 -19.09 18.55 -5.67
CA LEU A 247 -20.10 19.60 -5.83
C LEU A 247 -20.60 19.74 -7.28
N PRO A 248 -19.73 19.79 -8.32
CA PRO A 248 -20.20 19.78 -9.71
C PRO A 248 -20.93 18.49 -10.06
N LYS A 249 -20.50 17.34 -9.52
CA LYS A 249 -21.16 16.05 -9.79
C LYS A 249 -22.56 16.00 -9.19
N LEU A 250 -22.75 16.51 -7.97
CA LEU A 250 -24.06 16.65 -7.36
C LEU A 250 -24.96 17.61 -8.14
N LEU A 251 -24.38 18.69 -8.71
CA LEU A 251 -25.12 19.61 -9.57
C LEU A 251 -25.59 18.93 -10.85
N GLU A 252 -24.70 18.18 -11.51
CA GLU A 252 -25.00 17.38 -12.69
C GLU A 252 -26.19 16.44 -12.43
N LEU A 253 -26.10 15.61 -11.37
CA LEU A 253 -27.16 14.68 -10.97
C LEU A 253 -28.49 15.36 -10.60
N TYR A 254 -28.44 16.59 -10.08
CA TYR A 254 -29.63 17.39 -9.82
C TYR A 254 -30.27 17.91 -11.13
N THR A 255 -29.46 18.32 -12.10
CA THR A 255 -29.94 18.95 -13.35
C THR A 255 -30.25 17.96 -14.48
N GLU A 256 -29.75 16.72 -14.38
CA GLU A 256 -29.88 15.71 -15.41
C GLU A 256 -31.31 15.17 -15.53
N ALA A 257 -31.92 15.30 -16.70
CA ALA A 257 -33.29 14.84 -16.97
C ALA A 257 -33.46 13.31 -16.90
N GLY A 258 -32.37 12.55 -17.04
CA GLY A 258 -32.35 11.09 -16.89
C GLY A 258 -32.24 10.60 -15.45
N SER A 259 -31.98 11.49 -14.48
CA SER A 259 -31.89 11.12 -13.07
C SER A 259 -33.26 10.89 -12.44
N SER A 260 -33.38 9.90 -11.55
CA SER A 260 -34.63 9.64 -10.83
C SER A 260 -35.01 10.79 -9.91
N GLU A 261 -36.32 10.97 -9.66
CA GLU A 261 -36.84 12.05 -8.81
C GLU A 261 -36.20 12.02 -7.40
N ASP A 262 -36.08 10.85 -6.77
CA ASP A 262 -35.43 10.68 -5.47
C ASP A 262 -33.95 11.12 -5.50
N LEU A 263 -33.22 10.81 -6.58
CA LEU A 263 -31.82 11.20 -6.74
C LEU A 263 -31.69 12.71 -6.92
N GLN A 264 -32.56 13.35 -7.71
CA GLN A 264 -32.54 14.80 -7.90
C GLN A 264 -32.86 15.54 -6.58
N VAL A 265 -33.88 15.09 -5.84
CA VAL A 265 -34.26 15.68 -4.54
C VAL A 265 -33.10 15.57 -3.54
N LYS A 266 -32.49 14.39 -3.42
CA LYS A 266 -31.35 14.17 -2.51
C LYS A 266 -30.12 14.96 -2.93
N SER A 267 -29.83 15.05 -4.22
CA SER A 267 -28.71 15.84 -4.76
C SER A 267 -28.86 17.32 -4.45
N LYS A 268 -30.07 17.87 -4.63
CA LYS A 268 -30.40 19.25 -4.29
C LYS A 268 -30.25 19.54 -2.79
N GLU A 269 -30.79 18.69 -1.93
CA GLU A 269 -30.71 18.89 -0.48
C GLU A 269 -29.29 18.69 0.06
N ALA A 270 -28.53 17.74 -0.50
CA ALA A 270 -27.11 17.57 -0.21
C ALA A 270 -26.32 18.83 -0.59
N LEU A 271 -26.48 19.33 -1.82
CA LEU A 271 -25.84 20.56 -2.29
C LEU A 271 -26.10 21.74 -1.35
N LYS A 272 -27.36 22.01 -1.02
CA LYS A 272 -27.70 23.12 -0.11
C LYS A 272 -27.03 22.96 1.25
N SER A 273 -27.08 21.75 1.81
CA SER A 273 -26.55 21.46 3.15
C SER A 273 -25.03 21.64 3.21
N ILE A 274 -24.33 21.19 2.17
CA ILE A 274 -22.87 21.33 2.04
C ILE A 274 -22.48 22.79 1.80
N LEU A 275 -23.18 23.46 0.86
CA LEU A 275 -22.92 24.87 0.54
C LEU A 275 -23.14 25.78 1.74
N GLN A 276 -24.03 25.46 2.67
CA GLN A 276 -24.21 26.25 3.89
C GLN A 276 -22.99 26.25 4.83
N LYS A 277 -22.12 25.23 4.74
CA LYS A 277 -20.94 25.04 5.58
C LYS A 277 -19.62 25.22 4.83
N CYS A 278 -19.62 25.17 3.50
CA CYS A 278 -18.41 25.25 2.71
C CYS A 278 -17.81 26.66 2.71
N THR A 279 -16.61 26.79 3.27
CA THR A 279 -15.80 28.01 3.25
C THR A 279 -14.67 27.96 2.22
N TYR A 280 -14.52 26.84 1.49
CA TYR A 280 -13.47 26.63 0.50
C TYR A 280 -13.86 27.19 -0.88
N LEU A 281 -13.53 28.46 -1.09
CA LEU A 281 -13.94 29.23 -2.27
C LEU A 281 -13.51 28.65 -3.63
N PRO A 282 -12.30 28.09 -3.83
CA PRO A 282 -11.92 27.49 -5.11
C PRO A 282 -12.84 26.34 -5.54
N GLY A 283 -13.34 25.55 -4.58
CA GLY A 283 -14.28 24.46 -4.86
C GLY A 283 -15.71 24.93 -5.14
N LEU A 284 -16.04 26.18 -4.82
CA LEU A 284 -17.35 26.80 -5.08
C LEU A 284 -17.41 27.52 -6.42
N GLU A 285 -16.25 27.86 -7.00
CA GLU A 285 -16.17 28.73 -8.16
C GLU A 285 -16.79 28.11 -9.43
N SER A 286 -16.65 26.81 -9.64
CA SER A 286 -17.29 26.10 -10.76
C SER A 286 -18.81 26.23 -10.75
N LEU A 287 -19.43 26.21 -9.56
CA LEU A 287 -20.87 26.36 -9.40
C LEU A 287 -21.38 27.77 -9.77
N LEU A 288 -20.53 28.81 -9.79
CA LEU A 288 -20.96 30.16 -10.21
C LEU A 288 -21.36 30.22 -11.69
N TYR A 289 -20.84 29.31 -12.51
CA TYR A 289 -21.09 29.28 -13.95
C TYR A 289 -22.30 28.43 -14.32
N ASP A 290 -22.45 27.28 -13.66
CA ASP A 290 -23.40 26.24 -14.08
C ASP A 290 -24.64 26.12 -13.18
N ALA A 291 -24.62 26.70 -11.97
CA ALA A 291 -25.70 26.47 -11.01
C ALA A 291 -26.98 27.26 -11.35
N PRO A 292 -28.17 26.64 -11.23
CA PRO A 292 -29.45 27.34 -11.36
C PRO A 292 -29.68 28.30 -10.20
N SER A 293 -30.55 29.30 -10.40
CA SER A 293 -30.78 30.43 -9.46
C SER A 293 -31.08 30.01 -8.02
N ASN A 294 -31.78 28.88 -7.83
CA ASN A 294 -32.12 28.34 -6.51
C ASN A 294 -30.92 27.77 -5.74
N ILE A 295 -29.86 27.34 -6.42
CA ILE A 295 -28.58 26.89 -5.83
C ILE A 295 -27.58 28.05 -5.81
N LEU A 296 -27.54 28.86 -6.87
CA LEU A 296 -26.61 29.98 -7.06
C LEU A 296 -26.65 30.96 -5.87
N LYS A 297 -27.83 31.23 -5.31
CA LYS A 297 -27.95 32.08 -4.11
C LYS A 297 -27.15 31.57 -2.90
N HIS A 298 -27.01 30.26 -2.74
CA HIS A 298 -26.25 29.67 -1.64
C HIS A 298 -24.75 29.79 -1.89
N VAL A 299 -24.32 29.66 -3.15
CA VAL A 299 -22.93 29.85 -3.58
C VAL A 299 -22.50 31.30 -3.33
N VAL A 300 -23.24 32.26 -3.88
CA VAL A 300 -22.95 33.71 -3.74
C VAL A 300 -22.99 34.14 -2.27
N CYS A 301 -23.91 33.58 -1.47
CA CYS A 301 -23.95 33.81 -0.02
C CYS A 301 -22.67 33.38 0.71
N GLN A 302 -22.00 32.30 0.29
CA GLN A 302 -20.73 31.92 0.92
C GLN A 302 -19.59 32.83 0.50
N PHE A 303 -19.52 33.22 -0.77
CA PHE A 303 -18.54 34.21 -1.23
C PHE A 303 -18.69 35.53 -0.44
N SER A 304 -19.91 36.01 -0.23
CA SER A 304 -20.15 37.25 0.53
C SER A 304 -19.76 37.16 2.01
N LYS A 305 -19.73 35.96 2.61
CA LYS A 305 -19.30 35.73 4.00
C LYS A 305 -17.80 35.58 4.15
N VAL A 306 -17.13 34.93 3.20
CA VAL A 306 -15.70 34.56 3.34
C VAL A 306 -14.77 35.65 2.80
N LEU A 307 -15.12 36.28 1.66
CA LEU A 307 -14.28 37.30 1.03
C LEU A 307 -13.93 38.52 1.91
N PRO A 308 -14.82 39.04 2.77
CA PRO A 308 -14.48 40.16 3.66
C PRO A 308 -13.29 39.85 4.60
N HIS A 309 -13.11 38.58 4.95
CA HIS A 309 -12.13 38.15 5.96
C HIS A 309 -10.86 37.51 5.38
N ASP A 310 -10.82 37.24 4.07
CA ASP A 310 -9.69 36.56 3.42
C ASP A 310 -9.15 37.37 2.23
N SER A 311 -8.03 38.06 2.45
CA SER A 311 -7.34 38.86 1.42
C SER A 311 -6.74 38.02 0.30
N LYS A 312 -6.30 36.78 0.58
CA LYS A 312 -5.77 35.87 -0.44
C LYS A 312 -6.89 35.37 -1.34
N ALA A 313 -8.02 35.01 -0.75
CA ALA A 313 -9.20 34.59 -1.49
C ALA A 313 -9.76 35.72 -2.35
N ARG A 314 -9.77 36.97 -1.86
CA ARG A 314 -10.13 38.14 -2.67
C ARG A 314 -9.28 38.26 -3.93
N ARG A 315 -7.96 38.14 -3.79
CA ARG A 315 -7.05 38.18 -4.95
C ARG A 315 -7.36 37.06 -5.94
N LEU A 316 -7.49 35.81 -5.46
CA LEU A 316 -7.80 34.65 -6.29
C LEU A 316 -9.12 34.83 -7.04
N PHE A 317 -10.19 35.23 -6.33
CA PHE A 317 -11.54 35.43 -6.86
C PHE A 317 -11.64 36.49 -7.96
N VAL A 318 -10.76 37.49 -7.90
CA VAL A 318 -10.64 38.53 -8.93
C VAL A 318 -9.90 37.99 -10.15
N THR A 319 -8.78 37.28 -9.93
CA THR A 319 -7.93 36.74 -11.00
C THR A 319 -8.56 35.59 -11.77
N SER A 320 -9.40 34.78 -11.11
CA SER A 320 -10.13 33.67 -11.71
C SER A 320 -11.33 34.09 -12.55
N GLY A 321 -11.75 35.37 -12.44
CA GLY A 321 -12.92 35.90 -13.12
C GLY A 321 -14.23 35.80 -12.33
N GLY A 322 -14.23 35.18 -11.15
CA GLY A 322 -15.42 34.99 -10.31
C GLY A 322 -16.16 36.29 -9.99
N LEU A 323 -15.44 37.39 -9.70
CA LEU A 323 -16.07 38.70 -9.46
C LEU A 323 -16.87 39.21 -10.67
N LYS A 324 -16.38 39.01 -11.90
CA LYS A 324 -17.09 39.45 -13.12
C LYS A 324 -18.35 38.62 -13.29
N LYS A 325 -18.24 37.31 -13.09
CA LYS A 325 -19.40 36.42 -13.19
C LYS A 325 -20.48 36.80 -12.18
N VAL A 326 -20.10 37.13 -10.94
CA VAL A 326 -21.05 37.61 -9.91
C VAL A 326 -21.74 38.91 -10.31
N GLN A 327 -21.03 39.83 -10.97
CA GLN A 327 -21.61 41.08 -11.48
C GLN A 327 -22.57 40.87 -12.67
N GLU A 328 -22.41 39.79 -13.44
CA GLU A 328 -23.29 39.42 -14.56
C GLU A 328 -24.57 38.68 -14.11
N ILE A 329 -24.68 38.31 -12.83
CA ILE A 329 -25.87 37.61 -12.31
C ILE A 329 -27.05 38.58 -12.29
N ASP A 330 -28.09 38.26 -13.07
CA ASP A 330 -29.37 38.97 -13.02
C ASP A 330 -30.10 38.65 -11.70
N ALA A 331 -30.08 39.60 -10.78
CA ALA A 331 -30.74 39.49 -9.49
C ALA A 331 -31.83 40.56 -9.39
N GLY A 332 -33.05 40.12 -9.06
CA GLY A 332 -34.19 41.03 -8.88
C GLY A 332 -33.87 42.13 -7.84
N PRO A 333 -34.27 43.39 -8.07
CA PRO A 333 -34.01 44.49 -7.15
C PRO A 333 -34.54 44.17 -5.74
N GLY A 334 -33.69 44.31 -4.71
CA GLY A 334 -34.05 44.02 -3.32
C GLY A 334 -34.12 42.52 -2.96
N SER A 335 -33.66 41.62 -3.84
CA SER A 335 -33.53 40.20 -3.50
C SER A 335 -32.32 39.93 -2.59
N PRO A 336 -32.34 38.88 -1.76
CA PRO A 336 -31.18 38.47 -0.96
C PRO A 336 -29.93 38.21 -1.81
N LEU A 337 -30.12 37.77 -3.05
CA LEU A 337 -29.03 37.56 -4.00
C LEU A 337 -28.34 38.87 -4.37
N GLN A 338 -29.11 39.94 -4.60
CA GLN A 338 -28.57 41.28 -4.86
C GLN A 338 -27.80 41.83 -3.64
N GLU A 339 -28.29 41.59 -2.43
CA GLU A 339 -27.58 41.98 -1.20
C GLU A 339 -26.22 41.27 -1.09
N TYR A 340 -26.15 39.98 -1.41
CA TYR A 340 -24.88 39.25 -1.42
C TYR A 340 -23.93 39.76 -2.50
N ILE A 341 -24.43 40.07 -3.69
CA ILE A 341 -23.62 40.67 -4.78
C ILE A 341 -23.04 42.01 -4.32
N ASN A 342 -23.85 42.87 -3.69
CA ASN A 342 -23.40 44.16 -3.18
C ASN A 342 -22.33 44.00 -2.09
N ALA A 343 -22.49 43.02 -1.19
CA ALA A 343 -21.50 42.70 -0.16
C ALA A 343 -20.18 42.16 -0.73
N ILE A 344 -20.23 41.41 -1.84
CA ILE A 344 -19.02 40.97 -2.55
C ILE A 344 -18.35 42.16 -3.22
N ASN A 345 -19.10 43.02 -3.91
CA ASN A 345 -18.54 44.18 -4.60
C ASN A 345 -17.84 45.16 -3.62
N SER A 346 -18.38 45.36 -2.42
CA SER A 346 -17.76 46.22 -1.40
C SER A 346 -16.45 45.67 -0.81
N CYS A 347 -16.11 44.41 -1.08
CA CYS A 347 -14.84 43.82 -0.68
C CYS A 347 -13.65 44.30 -1.53
N PHE A 348 -13.92 45.00 -2.64
CA PHE A 348 -12.94 45.42 -3.64
C PHE A 348 -12.98 46.94 -3.85
N PRO A 349 -11.82 47.59 -4.08
CA PRO A 349 -11.75 49.01 -4.43
C PRO A 349 -12.53 49.33 -5.71
N GLU A 350 -13.07 50.55 -5.81
CA GLU A 350 -13.84 51.00 -6.98
C GLU A 350 -13.04 50.83 -8.28
N GLU A 351 -11.71 50.99 -8.27
CA GLU A 351 -10.88 50.80 -9.45
C GLU A 351 -10.92 49.34 -9.97
N ILE A 352 -11.04 48.34 -9.09
CA ILE A 352 -11.16 46.93 -9.50
C ILE A 352 -12.59 46.60 -9.95
N VAL A 353 -13.58 47.26 -9.34
CA VAL A 353 -15.01 47.08 -9.60
C VAL A 353 -15.44 47.80 -10.88
N SER A 354 -14.79 48.90 -11.25
CA SER A 354 -15.25 49.85 -12.28
C SER A 354 -14.20 50.35 -13.29
N SER A 355 -12.89 50.05 -13.16
CA SER A 355 -11.88 50.52 -14.14
C SER A 355 -11.51 49.49 -15.22
N GLU A 356 -11.33 50.00 -16.44
CA GLU A 356 -10.80 49.24 -17.59
C GLU A 356 -9.36 48.71 -17.35
N GLU A 357 -8.56 49.36 -16.49
CA GLU A 357 -7.22 48.90 -16.12
C GLU A 357 -7.25 47.68 -15.19
N GLY A 358 -8.20 47.63 -14.25
CA GLY A 358 -8.48 46.44 -13.45
C GLY A 358 -8.98 45.28 -14.30
N LEU A 359 -9.78 45.56 -15.34
CA LEU A 359 -10.20 44.57 -16.34
C LEU A 359 -9.01 44.00 -17.11
N LEU A 360 -8.08 44.85 -17.57
CA LEU A 360 -6.89 44.42 -18.32
C LEU A 360 -5.97 43.53 -17.47
N MET A 361 -5.68 43.94 -16.24
CA MET A 361 -4.86 43.15 -15.31
C MET A 361 -5.51 41.78 -15.03
N ARG A 362 -6.84 41.74 -14.87
CA ARG A 362 -7.61 40.50 -14.69
C ARG A 362 -7.60 39.62 -15.93
N LEU A 363 -7.76 40.19 -17.12
CA LEU A 363 -7.69 39.46 -18.39
C LEU A 363 -6.29 38.87 -18.60
N CYS A 364 -5.22 39.59 -18.26
CA CYS A 364 -3.86 39.07 -18.30
C CYS A 364 -3.67 37.88 -17.34
N PHE A 365 -4.07 38.01 -16.06
CA PHE A 365 -3.94 36.90 -15.10
C PHE A 365 -4.82 35.70 -15.46
N ALA A 366 -6.06 35.93 -15.89
CA ALA A 366 -6.95 34.88 -16.36
C ALA A 366 -6.36 34.15 -17.58
N ALA A 367 -5.75 34.88 -18.52
CA ALA A 367 -5.07 34.27 -19.66
C ALA A 367 -3.87 33.41 -19.23
N PHE A 368 -3.06 33.86 -18.27
CA PHE A 368 -1.93 33.07 -17.75
C PHE A 368 -2.37 31.83 -16.97
N GLU A 369 -3.38 31.94 -16.11
CA GLU A 369 -3.94 30.79 -15.39
C GLU A 369 -4.65 29.82 -16.33
N GLN A 370 -5.40 30.31 -17.30
CA GLN A 370 -5.99 29.46 -18.34
C GLN A 370 -4.91 28.74 -19.14
N TYR A 371 -3.84 29.45 -19.55
CA TYR A 371 -2.72 28.84 -20.25
C TYR A 371 -2.06 27.74 -19.41
N LYS A 372 -1.85 27.97 -18.11
CA LYS A 372 -1.33 26.96 -17.17
C LYS A 372 -2.27 25.77 -17.02
N LYS A 373 -3.57 26.01 -16.86
CA LYS A 373 -4.61 24.97 -16.73
C LYS A 373 -4.68 24.12 -17.99
N SER A 374 -4.70 24.74 -19.17
CA SER A 374 -4.72 24.02 -20.44
C SER A 374 -3.46 23.18 -20.66
N ARG A 375 -2.27 23.64 -20.25
CA ARG A 375 -1.05 22.82 -20.30
C ARG A 375 -1.13 21.60 -19.37
N MET A 376 -1.66 21.79 -18.16
CA MET A 376 -1.86 20.69 -17.20
C MET A 376 -2.88 19.66 -17.74
N GLU A 377 -4.04 20.13 -18.21
CA GLU A 377 -5.07 19.27 -18.82
C GLU A 377 -4.49 18.50 -20.00
N PHE A 378 -3.74 19.17 -20.88
CA PHE A 378 -3.09 18.53 -22.02
C PHE A 378 -2.18 17.38 -21.60
N VAL A 379 -1.22 17.60 -20.68
CA VAL A 379 -0.29 16.53 -20.26
C VAL A 379 -1.01 15.39 -19.54
N GLN A 380 -2.05 15.68 -18.77
CA GLN A 380 -2.86 14.66 -18.10
C GLN A 380 -3.62 13.80 -19.12
N THR A 381 -4.28 14.42 -20.10
CA THR A 381 -5.00 13.71 -21.16
C THR A 381 -4.04 12.87 -21.99
N VAL A 382 -2.89 13.40 -22.39
CA VAL A 382 -1.88 12.63 -23.14
C VAL A 382 -1.37 11.47 -22.30
N ALA A 383 -1.04 11.67 -21.02
CA ALA A 383 -0.59 10.59 -20.14
C ALA A 383 -1.65 9.49 -19.99
N GLN A 384 -2.94 9.86 -19.89
CA GLN A 384 -4.04 8.92 -19.78
C GLN A 384 -4.26 8.13 -21.07
N LEU A 385 -4.21 8.80 -22.22
CA LEU A 385 -4.34 8.16 -23.53
C LEU A 385 -3.16 7.21 -23.80
N ALA A 386 -1.93 7.63 -23.46
CA ALA A 386 -0.71 6.84 -23.60
C ALA A 386 -0.65 5.63 -22.67
N ALA A 387 -1.52 5.53 -21.65
CA ALA A 387 -1.60 4.34 -20.80
C ALA A 387 -2.17 3.12 -21.52
N LYS A 388 -2.81 3.30 -22.69
CA LYS A 388 -3.34 2.21 -23.51
C LYS A 388 -2.48 2.03 -24.77
N PRO A 389 -1.87 0.85 -24.99
CA PRO A 389 -1.01 0.59 -26.15
C PRO A 389 -1.67 0.87 -27.51
N GLN A 390 -2.98 0.68 -27.61
CA GLN A 390 -3.75 0.90 -28.85
C GLN A 390 -3.78 2.36 -29.29
N ASN A 391 -3.57 3.31 -28.38
CA ASN A 391 -3.64 4.74 -28.68
C ASN A 391 -2.30 5.31 -29.19
N ILE A 392 -1.21 4.56 -29.04
CA ILE A 392 0.15 5.07 -29.22
C ILE A 392 0.40 5.50 -30.66
N GLU A 393 -0.04 4.71 -31.62
CA GLU A 393 0.09 5.04 -33.05
C GLU A 393 -0.66 6.33 -33.41
N PHE A 394 -1.86 6.53 -32.88
CA PHE A 394 -2.63 7.76 -33.09
C PHE A 394 -1.94 8.98 -32.47
N LEU A 395 -1.39 8.85 -31.27
CA LEU A 395 -0.66 9.91 -30.58
C LEU A 395 0.65 10.25 -31.31
N GLN A 396 1.36 9.23 -31.80
CA GLN A 396 2.56 9.40 -32.62
C GLN A 396 2.25 10.14 -33.92
N ASN A 397 1.20 9.72 -34.64
CA ASN A 397 0.75 10.36 -35.87
C ASN A 397 0.26 11.82 -35.66
N ALA A 398 -0.22 12.14 -34.45
CA ALA A 398 -0.59 13.50 -34.06
C ALA A 398 0.62 14.39 -33.71
N GLY A 399 1.85 13.87 -33.75
CA GLY A 399 3.06 14.65 -33.47
C GLY A 399 3.25 15.01 -31.99
N VAL A 400 2.70 14.19 -31.07
CA VAL A 400 2.64 14.50 -29.63
C VAL A 400 4.01 14.77 -28.99
N MET A 401 5.09 14.16 -29.52
CA MET A 401 6.46 14.32 -29.01
C MET A 401 6.92 15.78 -29.04
N SER A 402 6.70 16.44 -30.18
CA SER A 402 7.05 17.86 -30.37
C SER A 402 6.30 18.79 -29.41
N LEU A 403 5.11 18.40 -28.97
CA LEU A 403 4.27 19.14 -28.03
C LEU A 403 4.64 18.87 -26.57
N LEU A 404 5.12 17.66 -26.25
CA LEU A 404 5.56 17.30 -24.90
C LEU A 404 6.96 17.85 -24.58
N ARG A 405 7.86 17.91 -25.56
CA ARG A 405 9.24 18.40 -25.38
C ARG A 405 9.34 19.73 -24.62
N PRO A 406 8.65 20.83 -25.00
CA PRO A 406 8.74 22.09 -24.25
C PRO A 406 8.17 21.99 -22.83
N LEU A 407 7.23 21.07 -22.58
CA LEU A 407 6.61 20.88 -21.27
C LEU A 407 7.52 20.13 -20.29
N MET A 408 8.57 19.46 -20.80
CA MET A 408 9.62 18.85 -19.97
C MET A 408 10.47 19.90 -19.23
N LEU A 409 10.44 21.15 -19.69
CA LEU A 409 11.13 22.31 -19.09
C LEU A 409 10.13 23.32 -18.51
N ASP A 410 8.88 22.91 -18.26
CA ASP A 410 7.86 23.81 -17.70
C ASP A 410 8.26 24.28 -16.28
N VAL A 411 7.99 25.55 -16.00
CA VAL A 411 8.25 26.17 -14.70
C VAL A 411 7.37 25.60 -13.58
N VAL A 412 6.26 24.93 -13.92
CA VAL A 412 5.34 24.29 -12.98
C VAL A 412 5.73 22.81 -12.80
N PRO A 413 6.21 22.40 -11.61
CA PRO A 413 6.70 21.03 -11.40
C PRO A 413 5.68 19.93 -11.69
N GLY A 414 4.39 20.19 -11.44
CA GLY A 414 3.33 19.23 -11.72
C GLY A 414 3.10 18.98 -13.23
N ILE A 415 3.25 20.02 -14.05
CA ILE A 415 3.17 19.89 -15.52
C ILE A 415 4.40 19.13 -16.01
N GLN A 416 5.57 19.53 -15.54
CA GLN A 416 6.85 18.90 -15.87
C GLN A 416 6.87 17.40 -15.57
N GLN A 417 6.43 17.00 -14.38
CA GLN A 417 6.32 15.61 -13.95
C GLN A 417 5.32 14.82 -14.82
N THR A 418 4.15 15.39 -15.09
CA THR A 418 3.10 14.70 -15.85
C THR A 418 3.49 14.56 -17.32
N ALA A 419 4.19 15.54 -17.89
CA ALA A 419 4.81 15.46 -19.20
C ALA A 419 5.83 14.31 -19.26
N ALA A 420 6.71 14.18 -18.27
CA ALA A 420 7.66 13.08 -18.17
C ALA A 420 6.96 11.71 -18.06
N LEU A 421 5.86 11.62 -17.29
CA LEU A 421 5.06 10.41 -17.20
C LEU A 421 4.39 10.05 -18.54
N ALA A 422 3.83 11.03 -19.25
CA ALA A 422 3.26 10.84 -20.58
C ALA A 422 4.31 10.30 -21.56
N LEU A 423 5.49 10.93 -21.57
CA LEU A 423 6.62 10.52 -22.39
C LEU A 423 7.09 9.09 -22.06
N SER A 424 7.17 8.75 -20.77
CA SER A 424 7.53 7.41 -20.31
C SER A 424 6.56 6.35 -20.84
N ARG A 425 5.24 6.61 -20.78
CA ARG A 425 4.21 5.69 -21.28
C ARG A 425 4.25 5.53 -22.80
N LEU A 426 4.46 6.63 -23.52
CA LEU A 426 4.66 6.63 -24.97
C LEU A 426 5.86 5.77 -25.37
N ALA A 427 7.01 6.05 -24.74
CA ALA A 427 8.25 5.32 -24.99
C ALA A 427 8.14 3.84 -24.59
N ASP A 428 7.43 3.47 -23.51
CA ASP A 428 7.38 2.07 -23.03
C ASP A 428 6.71 1.11 -24.04
N HIS A 429 5.84 1.65 -24.90
CA HIS A 429 5.02 0.90 -25.85
C HIS A 429 5.49 0.99 -27.31
N SER A 430 6.44 1.87 -27.64
CA SER A 430 6.92 2.06 -29.02
C SER A 430 8.43 2.27 -29.07
N TYR A 431 9.11 1.42 -29.86
CA TYR A 431 10.53 1.56 -30.16
C TYR A 431 10.81 2.91 -30.85
N ASP A 432 10.02 3.29 -31.84
CA ASP A 432 10.20 4.52 -32.62
C ASP A 432 10.08 5.76 -31.74
N LEU A 433 9.15 5.75 -30.77
CA LEU A 433 9.01 6.85 -29.82
C LEU A 433 10.18 6.88 -28.83
N ALA A 434 10.67 5.72 -28.38
CA ALA A 434 11.86 5.66 -27.54
C ALA A 434 13.11 6.18 -28.28
N GLU A 435 13.26 5.85 -29.57
CA GLU A 435 14.32 6.38 -30.42
C GLU A 435 14.17 7.89 -30.65
N ALA A 436 12.94 8.39 -30.83
CA ALA A 436 12.66 9.83 -30.92
C ALA A 436 13.05 10.59 -29.64
N VAL A 437 12.83 10.00 -28.45
CA VAL A 437 13.29 10.59 -27.17
C VAL A 437 14.81 10.82 -27.17
N VAL A 438 15.58 9.89 -27.73
CA VAL A 438 17.04 10.02 -27.86
C VAL A 438 17.40 11.07 -28.91
N ASN A 439 16.82 11.00 -30.11
CA ASN A 439 17.12 11.90 -31.21
C ASN A 439 16.74 13.37 -30.95
N GLU A 440 15.76 13.61 -30.06
CA GLU A 440 15.33 14.96 -29.67
C GLU A 440 16.11 15.54 -28.47
N ASP A 441 17.22 14.92 -28.04
CA ASP A 441 18.06 15.34 -26.91
C ASP A 441 17.28 15.51 -25.59
N ILE A 442 16.27 14.69 -25.35
CA ILE A 442 15.46 14.76 -24.13
C ILE A 442 16.21 14.12 -22.95
N LEU A 443 17.02 13.07 -23.19
CA LEU A 443 17.73 12.36 -22.13
C LEU A 443 18.72 13.23 -21.34
N PRO A 444 19.62 14.02 -21.97
CA PRO A 444 20.55 14.87 -21.22
C PRO A 444 19.82 15.92 -20.35
N GLN A 445 18.69 16.44 -20.83
CA GLN A 445 17.88 17.41 -20.07
C GLN A 445 17.27 16.77 -18.81
N LEU A 446 16.77 15.54 -18.93
CA LEU A 446 16.25 14.76 -17.81
C LEU A 446 17.34 14.45 -16.78
N VAL A 447 18.50 14.01 -17.24
CA VAL A 447 19.64 13.65 -16.37
C VAL A 447 20.17 14.86 -15.61
N ASN A 448 20.37 15.99 -16.28
CA ASN A 448 20.81 17.22 -15.61
C ASN A 448 19.81 17.73 -14.56
N SER A 449 18.51 17.47 -14.78
CA SER A 449 17.46 17.89 -13.86
C SER A 449 17.24 16.91 -12.70
N LEU A 450 17.74 15.67 -12.78
CA LEU A 450 17.48 14.63 -11.76
C LEU A 450 17.99 15.03 -10.37
N ALA A 451 19.16 15.66 -10.26
CA ALA A 451 19.78 15.98 -8.97
C ALA A 451 19.04 17.07 -8.17
N SER A 452 18.50 18.09 -8.84
CA SER A 452 17.95 19.29 -8.18
C SER A 452 16.43 19.29 -8.03
N GLN A 453 15.74 18.23 -8.44
CA GLN A 453 14.28 18.18 -8.52
C GLN A 453 13.62 17.39 -7.37
N ASN A 454 12.31 17.52 -7.26
CA ASN A 454 11.53 16.83 -6.21
C ASN A 454 11.42 15.32 -6.45
N ARG A 455 11.02 14.58 -5.41
CA ARG A 455 10.85 13.10 -5.45
C ARG A 455 9.95 12.60 -6.57
N PHE A 456 8.92 13.37 -6.94
CA PHE A 456 7.94 12.93 -7.93
C PHE A 456 8.50 13.05 -9.35
N TYR A 457 9.24 14.12 -9.62
CA TYR A 457 9.98 14.28 -10.87
C TYR A 457 11.07 13.23 -11.01
N LYS A 458 11.85 12.96 -9.93
CA LYS A 458 12.87 11.90 -9.94
C LYS A 458 12.29 10.53 -10.36
N LYS A 459 11.12 10.15 -9.81
CA LYS A 459 10.40 8.93 -10.21
C LYS A 459 9.98 8.94 -11.68
N ALA A 460 9.44 10.07 -12.16
CA ALA A 460 8.98 10.19 -13.54
C ALA A 460 10.16 10.14 -14.53
N ALA A 461 11.25 10.85 -14.23
CA ALA A 461 12.48 10.85 -15.03
C ALA A 461 13.11 9.45 -15.09
N ALA A 462 13.24 8.75 -13.95
CA ALA A 462 13.69 7.35 -13.93
C ALA A 462 12.78 6.45 -14.78
N SER A 463 11.46 6.67 -14.75
CA SER A 463 10.52 5.92 -15.59
C SER A 463 10.71 6.17 -17.09
N VAL A 464 11.08 7.38 -17.51
CA VAL A 464 11.44 7.67 -18.91
C VAL A 464 12.71 6.94 -19.30
N LEU A 465 13.77 7.06 -18.49
CA LEU A 465 15.06 6.40 -18.75
C LEU A 465 14.89 4.89 -18.90
N ARG A 466 14.06 4.29 -18.04
CA ARG A 466 13.70 2.86 -18.11
C ARG A 466 12.95 2.50 -19.38
N ALA A 467 11.95 3.30 -19.75
CA ALA A 467 11.14 3.06 -20.94
C ALA A 467 12.00 3.08 -22.21
N VAL A 468 12.97 3.98 -22.28
CA VAL A 468 13.93 4.06 -23.40
C VAL A 468 14.91 2.88 -23.37
N ALA A 469 15.53 2.62 -22.21
CA ALA A 469 16.54 1.56 -22.08
C ALA A 469 15.98 0.16 -22.36
N LYS A 470 14.68 -0.08 -22.14
CA LYS A 470 14.04 -1.40 -22.29
C LYS A 470 14.13 -2.00 -23.69
N HIS A 471 14.12 -1.17 -24.74
CA HIS A 471 13.87 -1.63 -26.10
C HIS A 471 15.08 -2.23 -26.82
N SER A 472 16.25 -1.64 -26.66
CA SER A 472 17.46 -2.14 -27.33
C SER A 472 18.73 -1.82 -26.56
N PRO A 473 19.81 -2.58 -26.80
CA PRO A 473 21.12 -2.26 -26.25
C PRO A 473 21.64 -0.89 -26.70
N GLY A 474 21.29 -0.44 -27.92
CA GLY A 474 21.70 0.87 -28.43
C GLY A 474 21.03 2.04 -27.70
N LEU A 475 19.72 1.94 -27.43
CA LEU A 475 19.01 2.94 -26.63
C LEU A 475 19.44 2.92 -25.16
N SER A 476 19.72 1.73 -24.62
CA SER A 476 20.31 1.60 -23.29
C SER A 476 21.69 2.25 -23.21
N GLN A 477 22.53 2.06 -24.23
CA GLN A 477 23.83 2.71 -24.34
C GLN A 477 23.69 4.24 -24.41
N ALA A 478 22.71 4.79 -25.12
CA ALA A 478 22.45 6.23 -25.13
C ALA A 478 22.10 6.78 -23.73
N VAL A 479 21.37 6.01 -22.90
CA VAL A 479 21.09 6.35 -21.51
C VAL A 479 22.37 6.33 -20.64
N VAL A 480 23.30 5.43 -20.92
CA VAL A 480 24.62 5.41 -20.25
C VAL A 480 25.44 6.64 -20.66
N GLU A 481 25.52 6.93 -21.96
CA GLU A 481 26.33 8.02 -22.52
C GLU A 481 25.87 9.41 -22.07
N CYS A 482 24.59 9.60 -21.78
CA CYS A 482 24.08 10.85 -21.22
C CYS A 482 24.27 10.98 -19.69
N GLY A 483 25.00 10.07 -19.04
CA GLY A 483 25.22 10.08 -17.59
C GLY A 483 24.02 9.57 -16.77
N GLY A 484 23.08 8.86 -17.40
CA GLY A 484 21.86 8.39 -16.74
C GLY A 484 22.13 7.38 -15.62
N VAL A 485 23.15 6.52 -15.77
CA VAL A 485 23.51 5.53 -14.75
C VAL A 485 23.99 6.20 -13.47
N ASP A 486 24.91 7.16 -13.56
CA ASP A 486 25.43 7.88 -12.39
C ASP A 486 24.30 8.62 -11.64
N ALA A 487 23.40 9.28 -12.39
CA ALA A 487 22.25 9.96 -11.80
C ALA A 487 21.27 8.99 -11.12
N LEU A 488 21.08 7.78 -11.67
CA LEU A 488 20.25 6.74 -11.06
C LEU A 488 20.91 6.14 -9.81
N VAL A 489 22.24 5.98 -9.79
CA VAL A 489 22.97 5.55 -8.59
C VAL A 489 22.80 6.58 -7.48
N LEU A 490 22.92 7.88 -7.77
CA LEU A 490 22.62 8.93 -6.79
C LEU A 490 21.17 8.86 -6.27
N CYS A 491 20.21 8.47 -7.11
CA CYS A 491 18.82 8.27 -6.68
C CYS A 491 18.64 7.08 -5.70
N LEU A 492 19.56 6.12 -5.65
CA LEU A 492 19.53 5.04 -4.65
C LEU A 492 19.90 5.53 -3.23
N GLU A 493 20.58 6.67 -3.13
CA GLU A 493 20.97 7.28 -1.85
C GLU A 493 19.84 8.14 -1.22
N GLU A 494 18.80 8.45 -1.99
CA GLU A 494 17.65 9.28 -1.54
C GLU A 494 16.84 8.60 -0.43
N PHE A 495 16.23 9.38 0.45
CA PHE A 495 15.41 8.82 1.55
C PHE A 495 14.09 8.18 1.08
N ASP A 496 13.50 8.65 -0.03
CA ASP A 496 12.19 8.18 -0.50
C ASP A 496 12.28 6.78 -1.13
N PRO A 497 11.66 5.74 -0.56
CA PRO A 497 11.78 4.36 -1.06
C PRO A 497 11.30 4.20 -2.50
N GLY A 498 10.30 4.97 -2.94
CA GLY A 498 9.82 4.89 -4.31
C GLY A 498 10.78 5.49 -5.33
N VAL A 499 11.65 6.43 -4.94
CA VAL A 499 12.73 6.93 -5.80
C VAL A 499 13.79 5.84 -5.95
N LYS A 500 14.21 5.23 -4.83
CA LYS A 500 15.12 4.08 -4.84
C LYS A 500 14.58 2.94 -5.69
N GLU A 501 13.28 2.65 -5.59
CA GLU A 501 12.62 1.59 -6.33
C GLU A 501 12.68 1.83 -7.84
N ALA A 502 12.31 3.03 -8.28
CA ALA A 502 12.35 3.41 -9.69
C ALA A 502 13.78 3.38 -10.23
N ALA A 503 14.75 3.86 -9.44
CA ALA A 503 16.16 3.84 -9.81
C ALA A 503 16.71 2.41 -9.94
N ALA A 504 16.49 1.56 -8.93
CA ALA A 504 16.91 0.16 -8.95
C ALA A 504 16.35 -0.57 -10.16
N TRP A 505 15.04 -0.43 -10.42
CA TRP A 505 14.41 -1.08 -11.57
C TRP A 505 15.01 -0.61 -12.90
N THR A 506 15.27 0.69 -13.04
CA THR A 506 15.87 1.25 -14.25
C THR A 506 17.28 0.69 -14.49
N LEU A 507 18.11 0.63 -13.44
CA LEU A 507 19.45 0.04 -13.52
C LEU A 507 19.41 -1.44 -13.93
N GLY A 508 18.44 -2.21 -13.43
CA GLY A 508 18.22 -3.60 -13.83
C GLY A 508 17.91 -3.75 -15.32
N ILE A 509 17.04 -2.87 -15.85
CA ILE A 509 16.70 -2.86 -17.28
C ILE A 509 17.90 -2.50 -18.16
N ILE A 510 18.80 -1.63 -17.69
CA ILE A 510 20.05 -1.31 -18.41
C ILE A 510 20.98 -2.54 -18.39
N ALA A 511 21.22 -3.08 -17.20
CA ALA A 511 22.13 -4.21 -16.99
C ALA A 511 21.68 -5.50 -17.69
N GLN A 512 20.37 -5.70 -17.92
CA GLN A 512 19.86 -6.95 -18.47
C GLN A 512 20.33 -7.26 -19.90
N HIS A 513 20.73 -6.25 -20.67
CA HIS A 513 20.97 -6.34 -22.12
C HIS A 513 22.27 -7.06 -22.48
N ASN A 514 23.41 -6.61 -21.94
CA ASN A 514 24.71 -7.20 -22.25
C ASN A 514 25.75 -6.93 -21.15
N ALA A 515 26.91 -7.59 -21.26
CA ALA A 515 28.01 -7.49 -20.31
C ALA A 515 28.58 -6.06 -20.18
N MET A 516 28.66 -5.29 -21.26
CA MET A 516 29.22 -3.92 -21.23
C MET A 516 28.32 -2.95 -20.46
N LEU A 517 27.01 -3.01 -20.69
CA LEU A 517 26.03 -2.19 -19.97
C LEU A 517 25.94 -2.60 -18.51
N SER A 518 26.01 -3.90 -18.22
CA SER A 518 26.10 -4.41 -16.85
C SER A 518 27.36 -3.88 -16.15
N GLN A 519 28.51 -3.95 -16.82
CA GLN A 519 29.78 -3.40 -16.28
C GLN A 519 29.68 -1.91 -16.01
N SER A 520 29.02 -1.13 -16.88
CA SER A 520 28.81 0.31 -16.65
C SER A 520 28.00 0.60 -15.37
N VAL A 521 27.00 -0.24 -15.06
CA VAL A 521 26.23 -0.14 -13.80
C VAL A 521 27.09 -0.52 -12.58
N VAL A 522 28.00 -1.48 -12.73
CA VAL A 522 28.95 -1.86 -11.67
C VAL A 522 29.99 -0.78 -11.43
N ASP A 523 30.57 -0.21 -12.48
CA ASP A 523 31.60 0.83 -12.43
C ASP A 523 31.07 2.12 -11.78
N ALA A 524 29.78 2.42 -11.97
CA ALA A 524 29.10 3.52 -11.30
C ALA A 524 28.85 3.29 -9.79
N GLY A 525 29.17 2.11 -9.25
CA GLY A 525 29.03 1.81 -7.82
C GLY A 525 27.63 1.41 -7.37
N ALA A 526 26.79 0.88 -8.27
CA ALA A 526 25.41 0.51 -7.93
C ALA A 526 25.30 -0.68 -6.95
N ILE A 527 26.23 -1.65 -6.98
CA ILE A 527 26.09 -2.91 -6.23
C ILE A 527 25.96 -2.68 -4.70
N PRO A 528 26.84 -1.92 -4.02
CA PRO A 528 26.70 -1.70 -2.58
C PRO A 528 25.36 -1.06 -2.20
N LEU A 529 24.89 -0.09 -2.97
CA LEU A 529 23.61 0.58 -2.72
C LEU A 529 22.42 -0.36 -2.95
N LEU A 530 22.46 -1.21 -3.98
CA LEU A 530 21.45 -2.22 -4.22
C LEU A 530 21.39 -3.26 -3.08
N VAL A 531 22.54 -3.64 -2.51
CA VAL A 531 22.58 -4.53 -1.34
C VAL A 531 21.98 -3.85 -0.10
N LEU A 532 22.21 -2.55 0.10
CA LEU A 532 21.52 -1.79 1.16
C LEU A 532 20.00 -1.76 0.94
N CYS A 533 19.53 -1.59 -0.29
CA CYS A 533 18.11 -1.65 -0.63
C CYS A 533 17.44 -3.00 -0.29
N LEU A 534 18.19 -4.11 -0.22
CA LEU A 534 17.65 -5.40 0.23
C LEU A 534 17.30 -5.42 1.73
N ARG A 535 17.88 -4.51 2.52
CA ARG A 535 17.67 -4.41 3.98
C ARG A 535 16.50 -3.52 4.37
N GLU A 536 16.03 -2.66 3.47
CA GLU A 536 14.92 -1.71 3.69
C GLU A 536 13.60 -2.45 3.98
N PRO A 537 12.56 -1.82 4.56
CA PRO A 537 11.30 -2.52 4.85
C PRO A 537 10.45 -2.80 3.59
N GLU A 538 10.57 -1.99 2.53
CA GLU A 538 9.68 -2.04 1.37
C GLU A 538 9.94 -3.25 0.46
N MET A 539 8.97 -4.16 0.38
CA MET A 539 9.10 -5.38 -0.43
C MET A 539 9.25 -5.11 -1.94
N ALA A 540 8.61 -4.06 -2.47
CA ALA A 540 8.76 -3.69 -3.88
C ALA A 540 10.21 -3.31 -4.23
N LEU A 541 10.82 -2.47 -3.37
CA LEU A 541 12.23 -2.09 -3.47
C LEU A 541 13.15 -3.31 -3.40
N LYS A 542 12.96 -4.20 -2.41
CA LYS A 542 13.77 -5.43 -2.30
C LYS A 542 13.69 -6.29 -3.54
N ARG A 543 12.50 -6.48 -4.10
CA ARG A 543 12.28 -7.29 -5.32
C ARG A 543 13.02 -6.69 -6.52
N ASN A 544 12.98 -5.37 -6.68
CA ASN A 544 13.66 -4.69 -7.79
C ASN A 544 15.19 -4.69 -7.60
N ALA A 545 15.68 -4.49 -6.38
CA ALA A 545 17.09 -4.61 -6.05
C ALA A 545 17.61 -6.04 -6.33
N ALA A 546 16.90 -7.07 -5.88
CA ALA A 546 17.25 -8.47 -6.14
C ALA A 546 17.24 -8.80 -7.64
N SER A 547 16.22 -8.33 -8.38
CA SER A 547 16.14 -8.48 -9.83
C SER A 547 17.35 -7.84 -10.52
N THR A 548 17.73 -6.64 -10.10
CA THR A 548 18.85 -5.89 -10.67
C THR A 548 20.17 -6.60 -10.44
N LEU A 549 20.41 -7.12 -9.22
CA LEU A 549 21.60 -7.93 -8.93
C LEU A 549 21.63 -9.21 -9.77
N SER A 550 20.48 -9.84 -10.03
CA SER A 550 20.37 -10.97 -10.97
C SER A 550 20.78 -10.59 -12.40
N ASP A 551 20.25 -9.46 -12.88
CA ASP A 551 20.49 -8.96 -14.23
C ASP A 551 21.95 -8.56 -14.46
N ILE A 552 22.62 -8.08 -13.41
CA ILE A 552 24.06 -7.81 -13.44
C ILE A 552 24.87 -9.11 -13.53
N SER A 553 24.55 -10.07 -12.66
CA SER A 553 25.37 -11.27 -12.44
C SER A 553 25.28 -12.33 -13.55
N LYS A 554 24.26 -12.27 -14.40
CA LYS A 554 24.01 -13.33 -15.41
C LYS A 554 24.99 -13.33 -16.59
N HIS A 555 25.76 -12.25 -16.80
CA HIS A 555 26.58 -12.06 -18.01
C HIS A 555 27.97 -12.69 -17.92
N THR A 556 28.79 -12.30 -16.93
CA THR A 556 30.18 -12.78 -16.77
C THR A 556 30.47 -13.23 -15.35
N ALA A 557 31.57 -13.98 -15.17
CA ALA A 557 31.99 -14.46 -13.87
C ALA A 557 32.50 -13.32 -12.98
N GLU A 558 33.15 -12.32 -13.56
CA GLU A 558 33.65 -11.14 -12.86
C GLU A 558 32.51 -10.30 -12.28
N LEU A 559 31.42 -10.13 -13.05
CA LEU A 559 30.23 -9.41 -12.59
C LEU A 559 29.50 -10.16 -11.47
N ALA A 560 29.37 -11.48 -11.61
CA ALA A 560 28.82 -12.32 -10.54
C ALA A 560 29.67 -12.24 -9.27
N GLN A 561 31.00 -12.20 -9.43
CA GLN A 561 31.93 -12.09 -8.32
C GLN A 561 31.81 -10.74 -7.60
N ALA A 562 31.71 -9.64 -8.32
CA ALA A 562 31.50 -8.32 -7.72
C ALA A 562 30.23 -8.28 -6.84
N VAL A 563 29.16 -8.98 -7.24
CA VAL A 563 27.94 -9.09 -6.43
C VAL A 563 28.16 -9.98 -5.20
N VAL A 564 28.93 -11.08 -5.32
CA VAL A 564 29.29 -11.94 -4.18
C VAL A 564 30.10 -11.20 -3.13
N ASP A 565 31.11 -10.43 -3.55
CA ASP A 565 32.05 -9.73 -2.67
C ASP A 565 31.39 -8.69 -1.76
N THR A 566 30.21 -8.17 -2.15
CA THR A 566 29.43 -7.23 -1.33
C THR A 566 28.52 -7.90 -0.30
N GLY A 567 28.51 -9.24 -0.24
CA GLY A 567 27.67 -9.99 0.70
C GLY A 567 26.19 -10.04 0.29
N ALA A 568 25.87 -9.80 -0.99
CA ALA A 568 24.50 -9.84 -1.50
C ALA A 568 23.80 -11.19 -1.24
N ILE A 569 24.56 -12.28 -1.31
CA ILE A 569 24.02 -13.65 -1.20
C ILE A 569 23.34 -13.90 0.15
N ALA A 570 23.94 -13.46 1.26
CA ALA A 570 23.36 -13.65 2.60
C ALA A 570 21.98 -12.98 2.74
N HIS A 571 21.84 -11.77 2.19
CA HIS A 571 20.58 -11.02 2.21
C HIS A 571 19.52 -11.64 1.30
N LEU A 572 19.92 -12.05 0.09
CA LEU A 572 19.02 -12.76 -0.83
C LEU A 572 18.57 -14.12 -0.26
N ALA A 573 19.43 -14.80 0.50
CA ALA A 573 19.11 -16.05 1.17
C ALA A 573 18.02 -15.87 2.23
N GLN A 574 18.14 -14.85 3.08
CA GLN A 574 17.12 -14.49 4.06
C GLN A 574 15.78 -14.15 3.38
N MET A 575 15.81 -13.50 2.22
CA MET A 575 14.59 -13.16 1.48
C MET A 575 13.85 -14.36 0.90
N ILE A 576 14.50 -15.51 0.66
CA ILE A 576 13.81 -16.72 0.18
C ILE A 576 12.83 -17.27 1.23
N LEU A 577 13.08 -17.03 2.52
CA LEU A 577 12.21 -17.44 3.60
C LEU A 577 10.88 -16.67 3.60
N ASN A 578 10.84 -15.50 2.95
CA ASN A 578 9.62 -14.71 2.81
C ASN A 578 8.80 -15.19 1.59
N PRO A 579 7.52 -15.56 1.77
CA PRO A 579 6.66 -16.08 0.68
C PRO A 579 6.59 -15.12 -0.52
N ASP A 580 6.51 -13.83 -0.23
CA ASP A 580 6.27 -12.75 -1.18
C ASP A 580 7.47 -12.34 -2.04
N ALA A 581 8.69 -12.65 -1.60
CA ALA A 581 9.94 -12.31 -2.30
C ALA A 581 10.68 -13.54 -2.84
N LYS A 582 10.12 -14.73 -2.63
CA LYS A 582 10.76 -16.03 -2.89
C LYS A 582 11.20 -16.23 -4.33
N LEU A 583 10.37 -15.86 -5.31
CA LEU A 583 10.62 -16.17 -6.72
C LEU A 583 11.83 -15.38 -7.26
N LYS A 584 11.81 -14.05 -7.14
CA LYS A 584 12.89 -13.19 -7.63
C LYS A 584 14.21 -13.40 -6.89
N SER A 585 14.16 -13.62 -5.57
CA SER A 585 15.37 -13.89 -4.78
C SER A 585 16.01 -15.21 -5.18
N LYS A 586 15.21 -16.24 -5.47
CA LYS A 586 15.69 -17.54 -5.96
C LYS A 586 16.29 -17.42 -7.36
N GLU A 587 15.69 -16.63 -8.25
CA GLU A 587 16.25 -16.37 -9.58
C GLU A 587 17.58 -15.62 -9.49
N ALA A 588 17.66 -14.57 -8.66
CA ALA A 588 18.89 -13.83 -8.43
C ALA A 588 20.01 -14.73 -7.91
N LEU A 589 19.72 -15.55 -6.90
CA LEU A 589 20.68 -16.50 -6.35
C LEU A 589 21.11 -17.55 -7.38
N LYS A 590 20.17 -18.06 -8.18
CA LYS A 590 20.50 -19.00 -9.24
C LYS A 590 21.43 -18.36 -10.27
N SER A 591 21.18 -17.13 -10.71
CA SER A 591 22.01 -16.42 -11.68
C SER A 591 23.42 -16.15 -11.14
N ILE A 592 23.51 -15.65 -9.90
CA ILE A 592 24.78 -15.38 -9.21
C ILE A 592 25.60 -16.67 -9.08
N LEU A 593 25.00 -17.72 -8.50
CA LEU A 593 25.68 -18.99 -8.31
C LEU A 593 26.05 -19.63 -9.65
N GLN A 594 25.19 -19.54 -10.68
CA GLN A 594 25.48 -20.14 -11.98
C GLN A 594 26.71 -19.60 -12.69
N LYS A 595 27.09 -18.36 -12.41
CA LYS A 595 28.19 -17.67 -13.08
C LYS A 595 29.41 -17.45 -12.18
N CYS A 596 29.25 -17.54 -10.86
CA CYS A 596 30.37 -17.40 -9.93
C CYS A 596 31.31 -18.61 -10.01
N THR A 597 32.53 -18.38 -10.49
CA THR A 597 33.61 -19.37 -10.56
C THR A 597 34.62 -19.23 -9.42
N TYR A 598 34.54 -18.16 -8.63
CA TYR A 598 35.45 -17.90 -7.52
C TYR A 598 34.95 -18.56 -6.24
N LEU A 599 35.52 -19.73 -5.97
CA LEU A 599 35.10 -20.64 -4.92
C LEU A 599 35.26 -20.11 -3.48
N PRO A 600 36.27 -19.29 -3.12
CA PRO A 600 36.37 -18.74 -1.76
C PRO A 600 35.18 -17.86 -1.37
N GLY A 601 34.60 -17.11 -2.30
CA GLY A 601 33.41 -16.28 -2.05
C GLY A 601 32.13 -17.10 -1.84
N LEU A 602 32.10 -18.35 -2.32
CA LEU A 602 30.99 -19.28 -2.17
C LEU A 602 31.13 -20.18 -0.94
N GLU A 603 32.32 -20.28 -0.35
CA GLU A 603 32.60 -21.22 0.73
C GLU A 603 31.90 -20.87 2.04
N SER A 604 31.77 -19.58 2.38
CA SER A 604 31.00 -19.12 3.55
C SER A 604 29.54 -19.64 3.52
N LEU A 605 28.99 -19.84 2.32
CA LEU A 605 27.64 -20.32 2.13
C LEU A 605 27.50 -21.82 2.38
N LEU A 606 28.58 -22.61 2.34
CA LEU A 606 28.52 -24.02 2.76
C LEU A 606 28.22 -24.17 4.25
N TYR A 607 28.54 -23.14 5.05
CA TYR A 607 28.33 -23.12 6.49
C TYR A 607 26.99 -22.47 6.87
N ASP A 608 26.67 -21.34 6.25
CA ASP A 608 25.57 -20.48 6.71
C ASP A 608 24.29 -20.58 5.85
N ALA A 609 24.33 -21.24 4.68
CA ALA A 609 23.17 -21.25 3.79
C ALA A 609 22.10 -22.29 4.20
N PRO A 610 20.81 -21.94 4.09
CA PRO A 610 19.72 -22.90 4.27
C PRO A 610 19.74 -24.01 3.22
N SER A 611 19.15 -25.17 3.55
CA SER A 611 19.24 -26.42 2.76
C SER A 611 18.78 -26.29 1.30
N ASN A 612 17.83 -25.40 1.02
CA ASN A 612 17.33 -25.09 -0.32
C ASN A 612 18.34 -24.31 -1.20
N ILE A 613 19.26 -23.56 -0.59
CA ILE A 613 20.33 -22.81 -1.28
C ILE A 613 21.60 -23.66 -1.35
N LEU A 614 21.87 -24.44 -0.30
CA LEU A 614 23.02 -25.32 -0.18
C LEU A 614 23.18 -26.24 -1.41
N LYS A 615 22.08 -26.80 -1.93
CA LYS A 615 22.08 -27.59 -3.17
C LYS A 615 22.66 -26.84 -4.37
N HIS A 616 22.37 -25.55 -4.51
CA HIS A 616 22.87 -24.75 -5.63
C HIS A 616 24.35 -24.39 -5.47
N VAL A 617 24.78 -24.16 -4.24
CA VAL A 617 26.19 -23.93 -3.90
C VAL A 617 27.01 -25.19 -4.19
N VAL A 618 26.60 -26.35 -3.67
CA VAL A 618 27.27 -27.65 -3.90
C VAL A 618 27.29 -28.01 -5.39
N CYS A 619 26.20 -27.75 -6.12
CA CYS A 619 26.17 -27.93 -7.58
C CYS A 619 27.24 -27.10 -8.33
N GLN A 620 27.62 -25.94 -7.80
CA GLN A 620 28.66 -25.12 -8.41
C GLN A 620 30.05 -25.61 -8.09
N PHE A 621 30.31 -25.96 -6.83
CA PHE A 621 31.55 -26.65 -6.47
C PHE A 621 31.75 -27.91 -7.33
N SER A 622 30.70 -28.70 -7.58
CA SER A 622 30.80 -29.90 -8.44
C SER A 622 31.11 -29.59 -9.91
N LYS A 623 30.84 -28.38 -10.40
CA LYS A 623 31.14 -27.96 -11.77
C LYS A 623 32.51 -27.31 -11.92
N VAL A 624 32.95 -26.55 -10.93
CA VAL A 624 34.20 -25.78 -11.00
C VAL A 624 35.42 -26.61 -10.56
N LEU A 625 35.30 -27.40 -9.48
CA LEU A 625 36.40 -28.20 -8.93
C LEU A 625 37.03 -29.22 -9.90
N PRO A 626 36.30 -29.88 -10.83
CA PRO A 626 36.91 -30.77 -11.81
C PRO A 626 37.93 -30.07 -12.72
N HIS A 627 37.74 -28.77 -12.97
CA HIS A 627 38.50 -28.02 -13.96
C HIS A 627 39.59 -27.12 -13.34
N ASP A 628 39.60 -26.92 -12.02
CA ASP A 628 40.57 -26.06 -11.31
C ASP A 628 41.33 -26.82 -10.21
N SER A 629 42.60 -27.12 -10.47
CA SER A 629 43.49 -27.82 -9.52
C SER A 629 43.92 -26.96 -8.32
N LYS A 630 44.02 -25.63 -8.48
CA LYS A 630 44.36 -24.72 -7.37
C LYS A 630 43.18 -24.60 -6.42
N ALA A 631 41.98 -24.46 -6.97
CA ALA A 631 40.75 -24.46 -6.21
C ALA A 631 40.55 -25.75 -5.40
N ARG A 632 40.83 -26.93 -5.99
CA ARG A 632 40.77 -28.21 -5.26
C ARG A 632 41.64 -28.20 -4.01
N ARG A 633 42.88 -27.72 -4.14
CA ARG A 633 43.79 -27.62 -2.99
C ARG A 633 43.24 -26.68 -1.92
N LEU A 634 42.81 -25.48 -2.32
CA LEU A 634 42.23 -24.48 -1.43
C LEU A 634 41.01 -25.04 -0.68
N PHE A 635 40.07 -25.65 -1.40
CA PHE A 635 38.83 -26.22 -0.88
C PHE A 635 39.02 -27.31 0.18
N VAL A 636 40.12 -28.07 0.08
CA VAL A 636 40.49 -29.05 1.12
C VAL A 636 41.09 -28.34 2.33
N THR A 637 42.00 -27.38 2.10
CA THR A 637 42.71 -26.69 3.19
C THR A 637 41.82 -25.74 4.00
N SER A 638 40.79 -25.18 3.39
CA SER A 638 39.80 -24.30 4.04
C SER A 638 38.74 -25.08 4.82
N GLY A 639 38.66 -26.41 4.66
CA GLY A 639 37.68 -27.25 5.33
C GLY A 639 36.37 -27.45 4.56
N GLY A 640 36.23 -26.88 3.35
CA GLY A 640 35.06 -27.03 2.51
C GLY A 640 34.72 -28.48 2.16
N LEU A 641 35.72 -29.32 1.87
CA LEU A 641 35.49 -30.75 1.59
C LEU A 641 34.91 -31.50 2.80
N LYS A 642 35.42 -31.21 4.01
CA LYS A 642 34.89 -31.77 5.26
C LYS A 642 33.42 -31.39 5.41
N LYS A 643 33.12 -30.10 5.24
CA LYS A 643 31.75 -29.62 5.39
C LYS A 643 30.79 -30.27 4.39
N VAL A 644 31.22 -30.44 3.13
CA VAL A 644 30.41 -31.11 2.09
C VAL A 644 30.09 -32.56 2.45
N GLN A 645 31.01 -33.28 3.11
CA GLN A 645 30.77 -34.66 3.55
C GLN A 645 29.88 -34.76 4.80
N GLU A 646 29.78 -33.69 5.59
CA GLU A 646 28.83 -33.57 6.72
C GLU A 646 27.40 -33.21 6.28
N ILE A 647 27.16 -32.93 4.99
CA ILE A 647 25.82 -32.59 4.50
C ILE A 647 24.98 -33.86 4.39
N ASP A 648 23.96 -33.97 5.23
CA ASP A 648 22.95 -35.02 5.13
C ASP A 648 22.10 -34.82 3.86
N ALA A 649 22.27 -35.73 2.89
CA ALA A 649 21.51 -35.73 1.65
C ALA A 649 20.77 -37.06 1.46
N GLU A 650 19.51 -36.98 1.01
CA GLU A 650 18.72 -38.18 0.76
C GLU A 650 19.36 -39.05 -0.35
N PRO A 651 19.45 -40.37 -0.17
CA PRO A 651 20.00 -41.27 -1.18
C PRO A 651 19.27 -41.15 -2.52
N GLY A 652 20.01 -40.90 -3.60
CA GLY A 652 19.45 -40.67 -4.94
C GLY A 652 18.93 -39.25 -5.21
N SER A 653 19.08 -38.32 -4.26
CA SER A 653 18.78 -36.92 -4.51
C SER A 653 19.85 -36.26 -5.39
N PRO A 654 19.51 -35.19 -6.14
CA PRO A 654 20.50 -34.48 -6.94
C PRO A 654 21.60 -33.81 -6.10
N LEU A 655 21.32 -33.54 -4.81
CA LEU A 655 22.33 -33.04 -3.88
C LEU A 655 23.40 -34.11 -3.62
N GLN A 656 22.99 -35.37 -3.39
CA GLN A 656 23.92 -36.50 -3.23
C GLN A 656 24.76 -36.72 -4.49
N GLU A 657 24.16 -36.58 -5.68
CA GLU A 657 24.91 -36.66 -6.95
C GLU A 657 26.01 -35.59 -7.04
N TYR A 658 25.73 -34.36 -6.62
CA TYR A 658 26.74 -33.29 -6.60
C TYR A 658 27.84 -33.55 -5.57
N ILE A 659 27.50 -34.06 -4.37
CA ILE A 659 28.47 -34.46 -3.35
C ILE A 659 29.40 -35.55 -3.90
N ASN A 660 28.83 -36.56 -4.56
CA ASN A 660 29.61 -37.65 -5.17
C ASN A 660 30.53 -37.14 -6.27
N ALA A 661 30.06 -36.21 -7.11
CA ALA A 661 30.88 -35.57 -8.14
C ALA A 661 32.04 -34.76 -7.54
N ILE A 662 31.82 -34.05 -6.44
CA ILE A 662 32.88 -33.34 -5.69
C ILE A 662 33.88 -34.34 -5.12
N ASN A 663 33.43 -35.39 -4.43
CA ASN A 663 34.32 -36.41 -3.86
C ASN A 663 35.19 -37.09 -4.92
N SER A 664 34.64 -37.32 -6.12
CA SER A 664 35.37 -37.89 -7.26
C SER A 664 36.49 -36.98 -7.79
N CYS A 665 36.53 -35.70 -7.38
CA CYS A 665 37.60 -34.77 -7.73
C CYS A 665 38.88 -34.95 -6.89
N PHE A 666 38.82 -35.76 -5.82
CA PHE A 666 39.89 -35.96 -4.83
C PHE A 666 40.30 -37.44 -4.71
N PRO A 667 41.56 -37.72 -4.35
CA PRO A 667 42.01 -39.07 -4.01
C PRO A 667 41.21 -39.69 -2.86
N GLU A 668 41.04 -41.01 -2.91
CA GLU A 668 40.23 -41.75 -1.94
C GLU A 668 40.75 -41.59 -0.51
N GLU A 669 42.06 -41.45 -0.30
CA GLU A 669 42.65 -41.23 1.02
C GLU A 669 42.21 -39.89 1.62
N ILE A 670 42.14 -38.83 0.80
CA ILE A 670 41.70 -37.50 1.23
C ILE A 670 40.20 -37.52 1.54
N VAL A 671 39.40 -38.16 0.68
CA VAL A 671 37.96 -38.28 0.90
C VAL A 671 37.68 -39.03 2.21
N ARG A 672 38.36 -40.17 2.43
CA ARG A 672 38.23 -40.97 3.66
C ARG A 672 38.66 -40.18 4.89
N TYR A 673 39.77 -39.43 4.82
CA TYR A 673 40.27 -38.64 5.95
C TYR A 673 39.22 -37.67 6.52
N TYR A 674 38.40 -37.08 5.65
CA TYR A 674 37.36 -36.12 6.04
C TYR A 674 35.97 -36.74 6.23
N SER A 675 35.82 -38.05 6.04
CA SER A 675 34.53 -38.74 6.17
C SER A 675 34.06 -38.78 7.63
N PRO A 676 32.77 -38.52 7.90
CA PRO A 676 32.22 -38.64 9.25
C PRO A 676 32.52 -40.02 9.85
N GLY A 677 33.05 -40.06 11.08
CA GLY A 677 33.41 -41.29 11.78
C GLY A 677 34.75 -41.92 11.39
N TYR A 678 35.52 -41.33 10.46
CA TYR A 678 36.81 -41.90 10.04
C TYR A 678 37.84 -42.02 11.18
N SER A 679 37.85 -41.07 12.11
CA SER A 679 38.71 -41.13 13.30
C SER A 679 38.39 -42.33 14.20
N GLU A 680 37.11 -42.70 14.32
CA GLU A 680 36.69 -43.87 15.11
C GLU A 680 37.15 -45.16 14.45
N VAL A 681 36.97 -45.27 13.12
CA VAL A 681 37.47 -46.42 12.33
C VAL A 681 38.99 -46.54 12.42
N LEU A 682 39.72 -45.43 12.46
CA LEU A 682 41.18 -45.43 12.66
C LEU A 682 41.57 -45.88 14.08
N LEU A 683 40.82 -45.46 15.10
CA LEU A 683 41.05 -45.88 16.48
C LEU A 683 40.76 -47.37 16.66
N GLU A 684 39.69 -47.91 16.08
CA GLU A 684 39.41 -49.36 16.05
C GLU A 684 40.53 -50.15 15.35
N ARG A 685 41.08 -49.59 14.26
CA ARG A 685 42.24 -50.19 13.57
C ARG A 685 43.52 -50.11 14.40
N LEU A 686 43.71 -49.06 15.19
CA LEU A 686 44.83 -48.93 16.10
C LEU A 686 44.72 -49.91 17.27
N GLU A 687 43.52 -50.09 17.82
CA GLU A 687 43.23 -51.06 18.89
C GLU A 687 43.45 -52.50 18.42
N SER A 688 43.18 -52.78 17.15
CA SER A 688 43.43 -54.09 16.52
C SER A 688 44.84 -54.24 15.92
N PHE A 689 45.68 -53.20 15.99
CA PHE A 689 47.03 -53.23 15.44
C PHE A 689 47.99 -53.98 16.37
N GLN A 690 48.58 -55.05 15.86
CA GLN A 690 49.67 -55.76 16.53
C GLN A 690 51.01 -55.35 15.90
N PRO A 691 51.89 -54.62 16.63
CA PRO A 691 53.22 -54.31 16.13
C PRO A 691 54.03 -55.60 15.98
N ALA A 692 54.69 -55.75 14.82
CA ALA A 692 55.53 -56.89 14.49
C ALA A 692 56.80 -56.98 15.35
#